data_AF-A0A6L7HY80-F1
#
_entry.id   AF-A0A6L7HY80-F1
#
_cell.length_a   1.000
_cell.length_b   1.000
_cell.length_c   1.000
_cell.angle_alpha   90.00
_cell.angle_beta   90.00
_cell.angle_gamma   90.00
#
_symmetry.space_group_name_H-M   'P 1'
#
loop_
_entity.id
_entity.type
_entity.pdbx_description
1 polymer ?
#
loop_
_entity_poly.entity_id
_entity_poly.type
_entity_poly.pdbx_seq_one_letter_code
_entity_poly.pdbx_strand_id
1 'polypeptide(L)'
;MNRFLLTLLAGLLYLVFSTGVFAVPQCDAIFTDPPTGNHNPGLVPPDDIGPRLGNLSCFKGACSGHSPEFSAGDYDFATGSFGNRSVITTTGKTARLYFDNLSMNNASINASGKAENLIIYVRGDLSVAGQNYINGILYVAGTVTFTGNAWIDGAIASGGSLSFDGNGGADVDLGAVDDADFGGMCDKGGVSVDHYRLEFTSDALSCAAKDILLRACVNADCSTQASVSSSVELTKDGVKYADVGFTGSAQTQVWHPDGGSVRLGLGATAPAAPYRCYIDGALVDNLQCLLDFADTGFYFDVPDSTACKTGSSFNLFAVTKDTQTQQCKPLFANQTKTISFGFDYLRPATVNNPAKLTLNSLLSPTGSVAIDGGGTQAMQVHFNGEGVASLSANYPEAGVVTLSAEHSHTVSRPAGGSETLVLSHSDNFTSAPAGFHFANVSANGRCDAGDPYDAGCKVLAAAGEPFSMQVTAACWQSDEDKDFSGNTALQNFEHNGLSVVSQVVQPDTGVNGVLGRDSLSFSLSSGVSAQIIDDQSWSEVGTMQVALGSDVSYEGVTIPASQSSSEVFGRFTPAYLSITGNTPEAVQSCGTFTYLDQPFGFKTGAEPSIQVAGFDAQGRVTTNYQNGDWWRYKHRDEAERNQWSERSYQDGTKKAVIADSQAPAHSGQVNYRGSPNVAELIGAQPSYQRTQTPQEPFDAKFDLVLSALDVSDEDGICYRDSASAPCRGFTFSDIGDGKAFELRYGRMVLENGYGPQSESLRLPLRSEYVSSATAGVPVWTLNGDDNCSVFNTQTSLDAGETATSGLYRVLPSGFPDLQAYSDSGLSLRSGALVNGVGNLYFAIPNQAGELPLKLHVEPWLKGYWNYPGDAADTLFDPRANAYFGTYRGHDKIIYWREVK
;
A
#
# COMPACT_ATOMS: atom_id res chain seq x y z
N MET A 1 -55.43 21.08 -2.13
CA MET A 1 -54.58 20.98 -0.92
C MET A 1 -54.39 19.49 -0.62
N ASN A 2 -53.22 18.86 -0.65
CA ASN A 2 -51.86 19.32 -0.86
C ASN A 2 -51.11 18.23 -1.65
N ARG A 3 -50.85 18.50 -2.94
CA ARG A 3 -49.81 17.83 -3.75
C ARG A 3 -48.48 18.62 -3.73
N PHE A 4 -48.35 19.55 -2.78
CA PHE A 4 -47.25 20.51 -2.72
C PHE A 4 -46.13 20.16 -1.72
N LEU A 5 -46.21 19.00 -1.05
CA LEU A 5 -45.20 18.59 -0.06
C LEU A 5 -44.28 17.43 -0.52
N LEU A 6 -44.56 16.80 -1.67
CA LEU A 6 -43.73 15.70 -2.19
C LEU A 6 -42.71 16.12 -3.25
N THR A 7 -42.83 17.34 -3.79
CA THR A 7 -41.88 17.89 -4.79
C THR A 7 -40.74 18.70 -4.18
N LEU A 8 -40.75 18.94 -2.85
CA LEU A 8 -39.63 19.61 -2.16
C LEU A 8 -38.60 18.63 -1.57
N LEU A 9 -38.91 17.32 -1.50
CA LEU A 9 -37.97 16.31 -0.98
C LEU A 9 -37.21 15.55 -2.08
N ALA A 10 -37.58 15.71 -3.35
CA ALA A 10 -36.88 15.12 -4.49
C ALA A 10 -35.88 16.09 -5.15
N GLY A 11 -35.85 17.36 -4.72
CA GLY A 11 -34.93 18.40 -5.21
C GLY A 11 -33.67 18.61 -4.36
N LEU A 12 -33.49 17.84 -3.28
CA LEU A 12 -32.36 17.98 -2.36
C LEU A 12 -31.46 16.73 -2.29
N LEU A 13 -31.57 15.84 -3.28
CA LEU A 13 -30.74 14.63 -3.43
C LEU A 13 -30.02 14.56 -4.80
N TYR A 14 -29.75 15.73 -5.39
CA TYR A 14 -28.92 15.90 -6.60
C TYR A 14 -27.85 16.97 -6.37
N LEU A 15 -27.22 16.95 -5.19
CA LEU A 15 -25.99 17.69 -4.91
C LEU A 15 -24.82 16.71 -4.93
N VAL A 16 -24.13 16.75 -6.06
CA VAL A 16 -22.69 16.50 -6.23
C VAL A 16 -22.20 15.07 -5.94
N PHE A 17 -22.45 14.16 -6.87
CA PHE A 17 -21.35 13.25 -7.25
C PHE A 17 -20.31 14.14 -7.92
N SER A 18 -19.28 14.56 -7.18
CA SER A 18 -18.06 15.05 -7.80
C SER A 18 -17.44 13.82 -8.46
N THR A 19 -17.75 13.60 -9.74
CA THR A 19 -16.80 12.93 -10.60
C THR A 19 -15.48 13.66 -10.40
N GLY A 20 -14.49 13.02 -9.77
CA GLY A 20 -13.15 13.56 -9.73
C GLY A 20 -12.75 13.80 -11.18
N VAL A 21 -12.73 15.06 -11.58
CA VAL A 21 -12.09 15.45 -12.83
C VAL A 21 -10.62 15.33 -12.52
N PHE A 22 -10.04 14.13 -12.75
CA PHE A 22 -8.60 14.01 -12.80
C PHE A 22 -8.15 14.97 -13.88
N ALA A 23 -7.39 16.01 -13.49
CA ALA A 23 -6.75 16.86 -14.47
C ALA A 23 -5.86 15.96 -15.33
N VAL A 24 -6.00 16.09 -16.65
CA VAL A 24 -5.16 15.36 -17.60
C VAL A 24 -3.69 15.75 -17.29
N PRO A 25 -2.78 14.78 -17.08
CA PRO A 25 -1.39 15.07 -16.73
C PRO A 25 -0.72 15.89 -17.83
N GLN A 26 0.27 16.72 -17.50
CA GLN A 26 1.02 17.46 -18.53
C GLN A 26 2.05 16.54 -19.19
N CYS A 27 2.21 16.62 -20.52
CA CYS A 27 3.13 15.73 -21.24
C CYS A 27 4.60 15.94 -20.81
N ASP A 28 4.99 17.17 -20.47
CA ASP A 28 6.35 17.54 -20.01
C ASP A 28 6.65 17.07 -18.56
N ALA A 29 5.62 16.84 -17.75
CA ALA A 29 5.76 16.23 -16.43
C ALA A 29 5.92 14.71 -16.49
N ILE A 30 5.52 14.09 -17.60
CA ILE A 30 5.61 12.63 -17.82
C ILE A 30 6.86 12.28 -18.62
N PHE A 31 7.12 12.98 -19.72
CA PHE A 31 8.29 12.75 -20.55
C PHE A 31 9.39 13.74 -20.18
N THR A 32 10.43 13.23 -19.54
CA THR A 32 11.56 13.98 -18.99
C THR A 32 12.86 13.59 -19.70
N ASP A 33 13.87 14.47 -19.64
CA ASP A 33 15.23 14.18 -20.07
C ASP A 33 16.21 14.43 -18.89
N PRO A 34 16.85 13.39 -18.31
CA PRO A 34 16.79 11.98 -18.70
C PRO A 34 15.42 11.34 -18.38
N PRO A 35 15.05 10.24 -19.08
CA PRO A 35 13.73 9.64 -18.93
C PRO A 35 13.52 9.04 -17.53
N THR A 36 12.34 9.26 -16.97
CA THR A 36 11.96 8.80 -15.63
C THR A 36 10.88 7.73 -15.65
N GLY A 37 10.86 6.93 -14.58
CA GLY A 37 9.78 5.99 -14.27
C GLY A 37 9.07 6.36 -12.97
N ASN A 38 8.16 5.50 -12.52
CA ASN A 38 7.34 5.67 -11.32
C ASN A 38 6.39 6.88 -11.34
N HIS A 39 5.89 7.26 -12.52
CA HIS A 39 4.90 8.34 -12.65
C HIS A 39 3.53 7.92 -12.10
N ASN A 40 3.05 8.60 -11.06
CA ASN A 40 1.73 8.38 -10.46
C ASN A 40 1.07 9.72 -10.06
N PRO A 41 -0.10 10.10 -10.63
CA PRO A 41 -0.82 9.39 -11.68
C PRO A 41 -0.04 9.38 -13.00
N GLY A 42 -0.11 8.25 -13.68
CA GLY A 42 0.47 8.05 -15.00
C GLY A 42 -0.42 8.55 -16.14
N LEU A 43 0.02 8.39 -17.40
CA LEU A 43 -0.88 8.57 -18.55
C LEU A 43 -1.98 7.51 -18.54
N VAL A 44 -3.21 7.93 -18.80
CA VAL A 44 -4.38 7.06 -18.94
C VAL A 44 -4.89 7.17 -20.37
N PRO A 45 -5.09 6.06 -21.11
CA PRO A 45 -5.67 6.09 -22.45
C PRO A 45 -7.10 6.66 -22.43
N PRO A 46 -7.55 7.31 -23.50
CA PRO A 46 -8.94 7.74 -23.61
C PRO A 46 -9.91 6.55 -23.56
N ASP A 47 -11.14 6.79 -23.11
CA ASP A 47 -12.18 5.76 -23.04
C ASP A 47 -12.63 5.24 -24.44
N ASP A 48 -12.33 5.98 -25.52
CA ASP A 48 -12.77 5.71 -26.89
C ASP A 48 -11.60 5.44 -27.87
N ILE A 49 -10.75 4.45 -27.56
CA ILE A 49 -9.61 4.03 -28.41
C ILE A 49 -9.97 2.97 -29.47
N GLY A 50 -11.26 2.77 -29.74
CA GLY A 50 -11.75 1.81 -30.74
C GLY A 50 -11.80 0.34 -30.29
N PRO A 51 -12.23 -0.57 -31.19
CA PRO A 51 -12.43 -1.98 -30.85
C PRO A 51 -11.11 -2.73 -30.76
N ARG A 52 -11.07 -3.73 -29.87
CA ARG A 52 -9.90 -4.57 -29.65
C ARG A 52 -9.58 -5.48 -30.85
N LEU A 53 -8.34 -5.40 -31.31
CA LEU A 53 -7.84 -6.01 -32.56
C LEU A 53 -7.14 -7.37 -32.35
N GLY A 54 -7.16 -7.90 -31.13
CA GLY A 54 -6.49 -9.16 -30.77
C GLY A 54 -4.99 -9.01 -30.54
N ASN A 55 -4.22 -10.08 -30.74
CA ASN A 55 -2.76 -10.05 -30.56
C ASN A 55 -2.06 -9.54 -31.84
N LEU A 56 -1.00 -8.77 -31.67
CA LEU A 56 -0.13 -8.34 -32.76
C LEU A 56 1.25 -9.01 -32.61
N SER A 57 1.52 -10.00 -33.45
CA SER A 57 2.82 -10.67 -33.51
C SER A 57 3.47 -10.38 -34.86
N CYS A 58 4.64 -9.72 -34.84
CA CYS A 58 5.36 -9.38 -36.05
C CYS A 58 6.73 -10.06 -36.11
N PHE A 59 7.01 -10.70 -37.24
CA PHE A 59 8.24 -11.46 -37.47
C PHE A 59 8.69 -11.31 -38.92
N LYS A 60 9.97 -10.97 -39.17
CA LYS A 60 10.55 -10.79 -40.52
C LYS A 60 9.75 -9.84 -41.44
N GLY A 61 9.22 -8.75 -40.89
CA GLY A 61 8.48 -7.72 -41.64
C GLY A 61 7.01 -8.02 -41.95
N ALA A 62 6.45 -9.10 -41.42
CA ALA A 62 5.01 -9.40 -41.50
C ALA A 62 4.39 -9.41 -40.10
N CYS A 63 3.14 -8.97 -39.98
CA CYS A 63 2.37 -8.95 -38.73
C CYS A 63 1.14 -9.87 -38.84
N SER A 64 0.80 -10.56 -37.75
CA SER A 64 -0.32 -11.50 -37.70
C SER A 64 -1.66 -10.79 -37.92
N GLY A 65 -2.27 -11.00 -39.09
CA GLY A 65 -3.61 -10.49 -39.40
C GLY A 65 -3.70 -8.98 -39.64
N HIS A 66 -2.56 -8.26 -39.69
CA HIS A 66 -2.49 -6.81 -39.81
C HIS A 66 -1.37 -6.37 -40.76
N SER A 67 -1.53 -5.20 -41.39
CA SER A 67 -0.45 -4.53 -42.12
C SER A 67 0.64 -4.07 -41.14
N PRO A 68 1.94 -4.14 -41.49
CA PRO A 68 3.02 -3.52 -40.69
C PRO A 68 3.06 -1.98 -40.84
N GLU A 69 2.17 -1.41 -41.64
CA GLU A 69 2.06 0.03 -41.88
C GLU A 69 0.78 0.58 -41.25
N PHE A 70 0.91 1.57 -40.35
CA PHE A 70 -0.20 2.18 -39.61
C PHE A 70 -0.38 3.66 -40.01
N SER A 71 -1.61 4.03 -40.40
CA SER A 71 -1.98 5.44 -40.56
C SER A 71 -2.29 6.09 -39.21
N ALA A 72 -2.34 7.42 -39.16
CA ALA A 72 -2.75 8.14 -37.96
C ALA A 72 -4.10 7.64 -37.43
N GLY A 73 -4.21 7.49 -36.10
CA GLY A 73 -5.37 6.89 -35.42
C GLY A 73 -4.99 5.95 -34.27
N ASP A 74 -6.02 5.44 -33.58
CA ASP A 74 -5.91 4.54 -32.42
C ASP A 74 -6.05 3.07 -32.82
N TYR A 75 -5.19 2.20 -32.27
CA TYR A 75 -5.21 0.75 -32.50
C TYR A 75 -5.01 0.01 -31.18
N ASP A 76 -6.08 -0.62 -30.68
CA ASP A 76 -6.06 -1.37 -29.41
C ASP A 76 -5.76 -2.86 -29.62
N PHE A 77 -4.62 -3.33 -29.11
CA PHE A 77 -4.21 -4.74 -29.13
C PHE A 77 -4.19 -5.34 -27.72
N ALA A 78 -4.32 -6.67 -27.65
CA ALA A 78 -4.14 -7.43 -26.43
C ALA A 78 -2.64 -7.60 -26.12
N THR A 79 -1.96 -8.61 -26.67
CA THR A 79 -0.51 -8.77 -26.48
C THR A 79 0.28 -8.42 -27.75
N GLY A 80 1.41 -7.73 -27.57
CA GLY A 80 2.35 -7.38 -28.63
C GLY A 80 3.64 -8.20 -28.56
N SER A 81 4.08 -8.74 -29.70
CA SER A 81 5.37 -9.43 -29.79
C SER A 81 6.09 -9.09 -31.10
N PHE A 82 7.23 -8.40 -30.98
CA PHE A 82 8.06 -7.98 -32.11
C PHE A 82 9.37 -8.75 -32.11
N GLY A 83 9.62 -9.52 -33.17
CA GLY A 83 10.75 -10.44 -33.25
C GLY A 83 11.48 -10.41 -34.59
N ASN A 84 12.81 -10.63 -34.57
CA ASN A 84 13.61 -11.01 -35.74
C ASN A 84 13.45 -10.09 -36.96
N ARG A 85 13.92 -8.85 -36.82
CA ARG A 85 13.84 -7.77 -37.82
C ARG A 85 12.41 -7.43 -38.23
N SER A 86 11.47 -7.51 -37.29
CA SER A 86 10.14 -6.94 -37.47
C SER A 86 10.24 -5.44 -37.70
N VAL A 87 9.46 -4.92 -38.65
CA VAL A 87 9.38 -3.51 -38.98
C VAL A 87 7.94 -3.05 -38.81
N ILE A 88 7.76 -1.91 -38.15
CA ILE A 88 6.52 -1.11 -38.22
C ILE A 88 6.87 0.23 -38.86
N THR A 89 6.01 0.74 -39.73
CA THR A 89 6.09 2.10 -40.28
C THR A 89 4.79 2.87 -40.07
N THR A 90 4.89 4.18 -39.95
CA THR A 90 3.73 5.07 -39.87
C THR A 90 3.60 5.93 -41.13
N THR A 91 2.36 6.23 -41.55
CA THR A 91 2.11 7.04 -42.77
C THR A 91 1.84 8.52 -42.48
N GLY A 92 1.84 8.93 -41.21
CA GLY A 92 1.56 10.29 -40.78
C GLY A 92 1.49 10.45 -39.27
N LYS A 93 1.29 11.70 -38.84
CA LYS A 93 1.20 12.15 -37.44
C LYS A 93 -0.26 12.06 -36.95
N THR A 94 -0.66 11.29 -35.94
CA THR A 94 0.11 10.34 -35.09
C THR A 94 -0.63 9.00 -35.05
N ALA A 95 0.07 7.88 -35.21
CA ALA A 95 -0.46 6.55 -34.96
C ALA A 95 -0.23 6.17 -33.48
N ARG A 96 -1.29 5.75 -32.78
CA ARG A 96 -1.28 5.38 -31.35
C ARG A 96 -1.58 3.89 -31.21
N LEU A 97 -0.59 3.12 -30.79
CA LEU A 97 -0.71 1.67 -30.61
C LEU A 97 -0.79 1.34 -29.11
N TYR A 98 -1.89 0.71 -28.68
CA TYR A 98 -2.10 0.29 -27.29
C TYR A 98 -1.91 -1.21 -27.14
N PHE A 99 -1.22 -1.64 -26.08
CA PHE A 99 -1.00 -3.05 -25.74
C PHE A 99 -1.29 -3.28 -24.25
N ASP A 100 -1.78 -4.47 -23.87
CA ASP A 100 -1.78 -4.87 -22.47
C ASP A 100 -0.37 -5.19 -22.00
N ASN A 101 0.40 -5.94 -22.79
CA ASN A 101 1.80 -6.25 -22.52
C ASN A 101 2.56 -6.31 -23.83
N LEU A 102 3.84 -5.92 -23.80
CA LEU A 102 4.65 -5.79 -25.01
C LEU A 102 6.02 -6.43 -24.82
N SER A 103 6.39 -7.30 -25.76
CA SER A 103 7.71 -7.91 -25.83
C SER A 103 8.42 -7.57 -27.15
N MET A 104 9.70 -7.19 -27.07
CA MET A 104 10.52 -6.88 -28.24
C MET A 104 11.84 -7.65 -28.21
N ASN A 105 12.18 -8.30 -29.32
CA ASN A 105 13.43 -9.04 -29.49
C ASN A 105 13.99 -8.93 -30.91
N ASN A 106 15.03 -8.11 -31.09
CA ASN A 106 15.64 -7.82 -32.38
C ASN A 106 14.71 -7.10 -33.37
N ALA A 107 13.97 -6.08 -32.93
CA ALA A 107 12.99 -5.32 -33.72
C ALA A 107 13.49 -3.93 -34.17
N SER A 108 12.97 -3.42 -35.29
CA SER A 108 13.27 -2.07 -35.78
C SER A 108 11.95 -1.32 -36.05
N ILE A 109 11.57 -0.44 -35.13
CA ILE A 109 10.25 0.19 -35.09
C ILE A 109 10.36 1.63 -35.58
N ASN A 110 9.58 1.97 -36.62
CA ASN A 110 9.49 3.31 -37.22
C ASN A 110 10.83 3.94 -37.63
N ALA A 111 11.80 3.10 -38.01
CA ALA A 111 13.19 3.53 -38.15
C ALA A 111 13.44 4.65 -39.19
N SER A 112 12.58 4.77 -40.21
CA SER A 112 12.64 5.82 -41.23
C SER A 112 11.61 6.94 -41.05
N GLY A 113 10.78 6.86 -40.01
CA GLY A 113 9.76 7.86 -39.70
C GLY A 113 10.31 8.97 -38.80
N LYS A 114 9.42 9.86 -38.36
CA LYS A 114 9.72 10.79 -37.28
C LYS A 114 9.14 10.27 -35.95
N ALA A 115 9.75 10.63 -34.83
CA ALA A 115 9.33 10.18 -33.51
C ALA A 115 7.89 10.58 -33.20
N GLU A 116 7.48 11.81 -33.56
CA GLU A 116 6.12 12.31 -33.30
C GLU A 116 5.02 11.58 -34.07
N ASN A 117 5.37 10.72 -35.03
CA ASN A 117 4.38 9.96 -35.80
C ASN A 117 3.92 8.67 -35.09
N LEU A 118 4.62 8.21 -34.06
CA LEU A 118 4.33 6.95 -33.38
C LEU A 118 4.31 7.12 -31.86
N ILE A 119 3.16 6.80 -31.26
CA ILE A 119 3.01 6.60 -29.81
C ILE A 119 2.71 5.12 -29.56
N ILE A 120 3.42 4.53 -28.59
CA ILE A 120 3.13 3.19 -28.07
C ILE A 120 2.78 3.32 -26.59
N TYR A 121 1.59 2.84 -26.23
CA TYR A 121 1.12 2.77 -24.85
C TYR A 121 1.04 1.30 -24.40
N VAL A 122 1.58 0.97 -23.23
CA VAL A 122 1.53 -0.39 -22.65
C VAL A 122 0.86 -0.34 -21.27
N ARG A 123 -0.25 -1.06 -21.07
CA ARG A 123 -1.02 -1.05 -19.80
C ARG A 123 -0.36 -1.84 -18.66
N GLY A 124 0.36 -2.90 -19.00
CA GLY A 124 1.17 -3.74 -18.13
C GLY A 124 2.64 -3.50 -18.40
N ASP A 125 3.41 -4.57 -18.60
CA ASP A 125 4.87 -4.49 -18.66
C ASP A 125 5.42 -4.45 -20.09
N LEU A 126 6.56 -3.77 -20.24
CA LEU A 126 7.38 -3.75 -21.45
C LEU A 126 8.69 -4.50 -21.21
N SER A 127 8.90 -5.59 -21.95
CA SER A 127 10.15 -6.37 -21.94
C SER A 127 10.90 -6.23 -23.25
N VAL A 128 12.15 -5.74 -23.18
CA VAL A 128 13.00 -5.53 -24.35
C VAL A 128 14.30 -6.33 -24.22
N ALA A 129 14.57 -7.20 -25.19
CA ALA A 129 15.76 -8.04 -25.25
C ALA A 129 16.40 -8.00 -26.65
N GLY A 130 17.67 -8.40 -26.80
CA GLY A 130 18.35 -8.39 -28.10
C GLY A 130 18.65 -6.97 -28.63
N GLN A 131 18.77 -6.81 -29.96
CA GLN A 131 19.13 -5.54 -30.63
C GLN A 131 17.91 -4.79 -31.17
N ASN A 132 17.42 -3.76 -30.48
CA ASN A 132 16.24 -3.01 -30.90
C ASN A 132 16.57 -1.56 -31.25
N TYR A 133 15.87 -1.02 -32.24
CA TYR A 133 15.87 0.41 -32.54
C TYR A 133 14.42 0.89 -32.66
N ILE A 134 14.06 1.91 -31.90
CA ILE A 134 12.70 2.44 -31.82
C ILE A 134 12.78 3.94 -32.03
N ASN A 135 12.06 4.46 -33.03
CA ASN A 135 11.93 5.89 -33.24
C ASN A 135 10.48 6.30 -32.95
N GLY A 136 10.20 6.81 -31.75
CA GLY A 136 8.83 7.04 -31.27
C GLY A 136 8.72 7.35 -29.78
N ILE A 137 7.49 7.63 -29.33
CA ILE A 137 7.17 7.98 -27.94
C ILE A 137 6.52 6.79 -27.24
N LEU A 138 7.04 6.39 -26.09
CA LEU A 138 6.64 5.19 -25.36
C LEU A 138 6.17 5.55 -23.96
N TYR A 139 4.95 5.14 -23.60
CA TYR A 139 4.48 5.18 -22.23
C TYR A 139 4.10 3.78 -21.74
N VAL A 140 4.59 3.39 -20.57
CA VAL A 140 4.36 2.06 -19.98
C VAL A 140 3.78 2.23 -18.59
N ALA A 141 2.50 1.88 -18.39
CA ALA A 141 1.87 1.99 -17.07
C ALA A 141 2.46 1.03 -16.03
N GLY A 142 2.91 -0.16 -16.46
CA GLY A 142 3.65 -1.10 -15.62
C GLY A 142 5.17 -0.85 -15.63
N THR A 143 5.94 -1.92 -15.50
CA THR A 143 7.40 -1.89 -15.40
C THR A 143 8.07 -1.99 -16.76
N VAL A 144 9.18 -1.30 -16.94
CA VAL A 144 10.02 -1.37 -18.14
C VAL A 144 11.33 -2.08 -17.81
N THR A 145 11.63 -3.15 -18.55
CA THR A 145 12.85 -3.94 -18.37
C THR A 145 13.62 -4.09 -19.68
N PHE A 146 14.79 -3.47 -19.77
CA PHE A 146 15.73 -3.62 -20.88
C PHE A 146 16.89 -4.56 -20.49
N THR A 147 17.02 -5.68 -21.20
CA THR A 147 18.10 -6.68 -20.97
C THR A 147 19.05 -6.84 -22.16
N GLY A 148 18.88 -6.05 -23.22
CA GLY A 148 19.66 -6.10 -24.47
C GLY A 148 20.21 -4.75 -24.94
N ASN A 149 20.69 -4.70 -26.19
CA ASN A 149 21.16 -3.46 -26.83
C ASN A 149 19.98 -2.77 -27.54
N ALA A 150 19.21 -1.96 -26.82
CA ALA A 150 18.07 -1.25 -27.39
C ALA A 150 18.31 0.27 -27.38
N TRP A 151 17.96 0.96 -28.46
CA TRP A 151 18.04 2.41 -28.54
C TRP A 151 16.68 3.01 -28.90
N ILE A 152 16.29 4.06 -28.19
CA ILE A 152 15.08 4.85 -28.46
C ILE A 152 15.52 6.24 -28.92
N ASP A 153 15.06 6.69 -30.08
CA ASP A 153 15.08 8.09 -30.49
C ASP A 153 13.64 8.62 -30.40
N GLY A 154 13.35 9.51 -29.44
CA GLY A 154 11.97 9.93 -29.15
C GLY A 154 11.76 10.18 -27.68
N ALA A 155 10.84 9.47 -27.00
CA ALA A 155 10.70 9.62 -25.56
C ALA A 155 10.23 8.32 -24.90
N ILE A 156 10.57 8.11 -23.64
CA ILE A 156 10.06 6.98 -22.85
C ILE A 156 9.79 7.41 -21.41
N ALA A 157 8.65 6.98 -20.88
CA ALA A 157 8.27 7.16 -19.48
C ALA A 157 7.49 5.94 -18.97
N SER A 158 7.48 5.71 -17.66
CA SER A 158 6.70 4.62 -17.07
C SER A 158 6.02 4.92 -15.75
N GLY A 159 4.85 4.31 -15.52
CA GLY A 159 4.14 4.35 -14.24
C GLY A 159 4.77 3.44 -13.17
N GLY A 160 5.38 2.32 -13.59
CA GLY A 160 6.26 1.50 -12.76
C GLY A 160 7.74 1.86 -12.93
N SER A 161 8.65 1.01 -12.44
CA SER A 161 10.08 1.28 -12.53
C SER A 161 10.59 1.25 -13.98
N LEU A 162 11.54 2.15 -14.28
CA LEU A 162 12.23 2.24 -15.56
C LEU A 162 13.68 1.82 -15.35
N SER A 163 14.10 0.68 -15.93
CA SER A 163 15.49 0.20 -15.82
C SER A 163 16.11 -0.11 -17.18
N PHE A 164 17.34 0.36 -17.38
CA PHE A 164 18.23 0.03 -18.49
C PHE A 164 19.37 -0.90 -18.02
N ASP A 165 19.08 -2.19 -17.87
CA ASP A 165 20.05 -3.20 -17.38
C ASP A 165 21.00 -3.75 -18.47
N GLY A 166 20.87 -3.28 -19.72
CA GLY A 166 21.72 -3.62 -20.87
C GLY A 166 22.50 -2.41 -21.43
N ASN A 167 23.23 -2.58 -22.55
CA ASN A 167 23.91 -1.46 -23.25
C ASN A 167 22.94 -0.64 -24.13
N GLY A 168 21.75 -0.38 -23.61
CA GLY A 168 20.72 0.42 -24.27
C GLY A 168 20.55 1.80 -23.65
N GLY A 169 19.74 2.64 -24.29
CA GLY A 169 19.44 3.99 -23.81
C GLY A 169 18.32 4.65 -24.61
N ALA A 170 17.98 5.88 -24.23
CA ALA A 170 17.06 6.74 -24.97
C ALA A 170 17.71 8.10 -25.21
N ASP A 171 17.60 8.61 -26.44
CA ASP A 171 17.84 10.00 -26.80
C ASP A 171 16.47 10.70 -26.78
N VAL A 172 16.25 11.52 -25.74
CA VAL A 172 14.95 12.13 -25.49
C VAL A 172 14.77 13.39 -26.32
N ASP A 173 13.79 13.37 -27.23
CA ASP A 173 13.33 14.49 -28.05
C ASP A 173 11.98 15.00 -27.52
N LEU A 174 12.04 15.99 -26.62
CA LEU A 174 10.84 16.66 -26.10
C LEU A 174 10.09 17.46 -27.18
N GLY A 175 10.78 17.88 -28.25
CA GLY A 175 10.11 18.50 -29.40
C GLY A 175 9.16 17.53 -30.10
N ALA A 176 9.55 16.25 -30.20
CA ALA A 176 8.67 15.20 -30.72
C ALA A 176 7.44 14.96 -29.81
N VAL A 177 7.60 15.07 -28.48
CA VAL A 177 6.50 15.01 -27.51
C VAL A 177 5.52 16.17 -27.72
N ASP A 178 6.02 17.41 -27.80
CA ASP A 178 5.18 18.58 -28.08
C ASP A 178 4.43 18.45 -29.40
N ASP A 179 5.08 17.87 -30.40
CA ASP A 179 4.52 17.66 -31.70
C ASP A 179 3.43 16.56 -31.70
N ALA A 180 3.66 15.39 -31.10
CA ALA A 180 2.81 14.20 -31.22
C ALA A 180 1.38 14.39 -30.70
N ASP A 181 0.37 13.82 -31.35
CA ASP A 181 -1.02 13.87 -30.88
C ASP A 181 -1.33 12.73 -29.89
N PHE A 182 -1.31 13.04 -28.59
CA PHE A 182 -1.60 12.11 -27.50
C PHE A 182 -3.07 11.72 -27.35
N GLY A 183 -3.99 12.24 -28.17
CA GLY A 183 -5.40 11.84 -28.11
C GLY A 183 -6.09 12.19 -26.79
N GLY A 184 -5.56 13.13 -26.02
CA GLY A 184 -6.07 13.51 -24.70
C GLY A 184 -5.49 12.73 -23.52
N MET A 185 -4.47 11.88 -23.73
CA MET A 185 -3.78 11.17 -22.62
C MET A 185 -2.99 12.11 -21.71
N CYS A 186 -2.39 13.15 -22.29
CA CYS A 186 -1.79 14.26 -21.58
C CYS A 186 -2.14 15.57 -22.26
N ASP A 187 -2.20 16.63 -21.46
CA ASP A 187 -2.30 17.99 -21.96
C ASP A 187 -0.90 18.42 -22.38
N LYS A 188 -0.81 18.89 -23.62
CA LYS A 188 0.39 19.58 -24.10
C LYS A 188 0.41 20.91 -23.40
N GLY A 189 1.17 20.99 -22.31
CA GLY A 189 1.29 22.17 -21.48
C GLY A 189 1.90 23.35 -22.20
N GLY A 190 1.11 24.00 -23.06
CA GLY A 190 1.25 25.42 -23.26
C GLY A 190 0.73 26.10 -21.99
N VAL A 191 1.54 26.16 -20.94
CA VAL A 191 1.31 27.11 -19.86
C VAL A 191 1.27 28.49 -20.52
N SER A 192 0.08 29.09 -20.65
CA SER A 192 -0.01 30.46 -21.15
C SER A 192 0.44 31.38 -20.03
N VAL A 193 1.56 32.06 -20.26
CA VAL A 193 1.96 33.18 -19.40
C VAL A 193 0.84 34.22 -19.45
N ASP A 194 0.21 34.51 -18.31
CA ASP A 194 -0.80 35.58 -18.17
C ASP A 194 -0.14 36.94 -18.40
N HIS A 195 0.99 37.17 -17.72
CA HIS A 195 1.83 38.35 -17.91
C HIS A 195 3.27 38.12 -17.43
N TYR A 196 4.18 38.98 -17.87
CA TYR A 196 5.50 39.13 -17.29
C TYR A 196 5.52 40.26 -16.27
N ARG A 197 6.27 40.11 -15.19
CA ARG A 197 6.58 41.20 -14.27
C ARG A 197 8.01 41.67 -14.48
N LEU A 198 8.16 42.98 -14.59
CA LEU A 198 9.43 43.70 -14.59
C LEU A 198 9.49 44.46 -13.26
N GLU A 199 10.31 44.00 -12.33
CA GLU A 199 10.31 44.46 -10.94
C GLU A 199 11.70 45.00 -10.56
N PHE A 200 11.73 46.20 -9.99
CA PHE A 200 12.95 46.81 -9.48
C PHE A 200 12.63 47.85 -8.40
N THR A 201 13.61 48.22 -7.59
CA THR A 201 13.50 49.35 -6.67
C THR A 201 13.92 50.66 -7.35
N SER A 202 13.33 51.78 -6.94
CA SER A 202 13.49 53.08 -7.61
C SER A 202 14.89 53.70 -7.49
N ASP A 203 15.71 53.19 -6.57
CA ASP A 203 17.11 53.57 -6.43
C ASP A 203 17.98 52.99 -7.55
N ALA A 204 18.83 53.81 -8.16
CA ALA A 204 19.91 53.32 -9.01
C ALA A 204 21.09 54.29 -8.96
N LEU A 205 22.30 53.75 -9.14
CA LEU A 205 23.53 54.54 -9.19
C LEU A 205 24.11 54.49 -10.60
N SER A 206 24.42 55.65 -11.17
CA SER A 206 25.05 55.73 -12.50
C SER A 206 26.40 55.01 -12.56
N CYS A 207 27.08 54.83 -11.43
CA CYS A 207 28.36 54.13 -11.37
C CYS A 207 28.28 52.63 -11.00
N ALA A 208 27.06 52.07 -10.87
CA ALA A 208 26.83 50.66 -10.55
C ALA A 208 25.74 50.04 -11.45
N ALA A 209 25.68 48.70 -11.48
CA ALA A 209 24.60 47.99 -12.16
C ALA A 209 23.36 47.97 -11.27
N LYS A 210 22.18 48.09 -11.88
CA LYS A 210 20.90 47.88 -11.19
C LYS A 210 20.36 46.51 -11.54
N ASP A 211 20.11 45.70 -10.51
CA ASP A 211 19.41 44.43 -10.63
C ASP A 211 17.92 44.65 -10.93
N ILE A 212 17.41 43.83 -11.85
CA ILE A 212 16.05 43.85 -12.38
C ILE A 212 15.53 42.41 -12.31
N LEU A 213 14.43 42.22 -11.60
CA LEU A 213 13.77 40.93 -11.48
C LEU A 213 12.69 40.78 -12.55
N LEU A 214 12.74 39.66 -13.25
CA LEU A 214 11.77 39.25 -14.25
C LEU A 214 11.02 38.01 -13.76
N ARG A 215 9.69 38.02 -13.83
CA ARG A 215 8.85 36.84 -13.53
C ARG A 215 7.87 36.55 -14.66
N ALA A 216 7.63 35.29 -14.94
CA ALA A 216 6.59 34.81 -15.84
C ALA A 216 5.44 34.27 -14.99
N CYS A 217 4.30 34.93 -15.02
CA CYS A 217 3.18 34.66 -14.13
C CYS A 217 2.09 33.93 -14.90
N VAL A 218 1.49 32.89 -14.31
CA VAL A 218 0.35 32.18 -14.93
C VAL A 218 -1.00 32.71 -14.44
N ASN A 219 -0.99 33.55 -13.41
CA ASN A 219 -2.17 34.19 -12.83
C ASN A 219 -1.93 35.67 -12.52
N ALA A 220 -3.03 36.42 -12.36
CA ALA A 220 -3.00 37.89 -12.30
C ALA A 220 -2.19 38.46 -11.13
N ASP A 221 -2.17 37.77 -9.98
CA ASP A 221 -1.43 38.12 -8.77
C ASP A 221 -0.01 37.54 -8.74
N CYS A 222 0.36 36.72 -9.73
CA CYS A 222 1.65 36.02 -9.84
C CYS A 222 1.99 35.13 -8.63
N SER A 223 0.97 34.64 -7.93
CA SER A 223 1.18 33.63 -6.88
C SER A 223 1.63 32.29 -7.46
N THR A 224 1.43 32.06 -8.76
CA THR A 224 1.99 30.91 -9.49
C THR A 224 2.84 31.41 -10.67
N GLN A 225 4.07 30.91 -10.75
CA GLN A 225 5.00 31.21 -11.84
C GLN A 225 4.96 30.11 -12.91
N ALA A 226 5.31 30.49 -14.14
CA ALA A 226 5.29 29.58 -15.28
C ALA A 226 6.43 28.56 -15.20
N SER A 227 6.12 27.28 -15.40
CA SER A 227 7.09 26.19 -15.51
C SER A 227 7.68 26.03 -16.91
N VAL A 228 7.17 26.78 -17.90
CA VAL A 228 7.67 26.79 -19.27
C VAL A 228 8.83 27.76 -19.44
N SER A 229 9.75 27.42 -20.35
CA SER A 229 10.81 28.34 -20.74
C SER A 229 10.23 29.60 -21.36
N SER A 230 10.61 30.73 -20.82
CA SER A 230 10.23 32.07 -21.22
C SER A 230 11.44 32.85 -21.74
N SER A 231 11.22 33.76 -22.67
CA SER A 231 12.23 34.67 -23.20
C SER A 231 11.64 36.06 -23.38
N VAL A 232 12.31 37.08 -22.86
CA VAL A 232 11.88 38.48 -22.97
C VAL A 232 12.99 39.37 -23.49
N GLU A 233 12.65 40.34 -24.34
CA GLU A 233 13.56 41.38 -24.80
C GLU A 233 13.49 42.57 -23.84
N LEU A 234 14.47 42.73 -22.95
CA LEU A 234 14.59 43.90 -22.10
C LEU A 234 14.98 45.13 -22.92
N THR A 235 14.25 46.23 -22.76
CA THR A 235 14.48 47.50 -23.46
C THR A 235 14.83 48.62 -22.48
N LYS A 236 15.71 49.53 -22.94
CA LYS A 236 16.06 50.78 -22.27
C LYS A 236 15.79 51.93 -23.24
N ASP A 237 14.90 52.84 -22.85
CA ASP A 237 14.38 53.94 -23.68
C ASP A 237 13.76 53.46 -25.01
N GLY A 238 13.16 52.27 -24.99
CA GLY A 238 12.56 51.64 -26.18
C GLY A 238 13.57 51.03 -27.15
N VAL A 239 14.87 51.04 -26.83
CA VAL A 239 15.92 50.34 -27.57
C VAL A 239 16.22 49.02 -26.87
N LYS A 240 16.34 47.93 -27.63
CA LYS A 240 16.76 46.62 -27.11
C LYS A 240 18.07 46.75 -26.32
N TYR A 241 18.05 46.26 -25.08
CA TYR A 241 19.19 46.20 -24.18
C TYR A 241 19.75 44.78 -24.06
N ALA A 242 18.89 43.78 -23.81
CA ALA A 242 19.29 42.38 -23.70
C ALA A 242 18.11 41.42 -23.99
N ASP A 243 18.41 40.17 -24.38
CA ASP A 243 17.45 39.07 -24.34
C ASP A 243 17.67 38.28 -23.04
N VAL A 244 16.61 37.96 -22.33
CA VAL A 244 16.67 37.19 -21.08
C VAL A 244 15.77 35.97 -21.19
N GLY A 245 16.39 34.79 -21.20
CA GLY A 245 15.70 33.50 -21.17
C GLY A 245 15.66 32.94 -19.74
N PHE A 246 14.50 32.46 -19.29
CA PHE A 246 14.29 31.98 -17.92
C PHE A 246 13.05 31.08 -17.78
N THR A 247 12.99 30.28 -16.73
CA THR A 247 11.78 29.52 -16.33
C THR A 247 11.36 30.03 -14.96
N GLY A 248 10.09 30.39 -14.80
CA GLY A 248 9.56 31.01 -13.58
C GLY A 248 10.03 32.46 -13.40
N SER A 249 11.30 32.67 -13.03
CA SER A 249 11.89 34.00 -12.84
C SER A 249 13.38 34.07 -13.16
N ALA A 250 13.89 35.28 -13.39
CA ALA A 250 15.32 35.56 -13.54
C ALA A 250 15.69 36.97 -13.05
N GLN A 251 16.94 37.09 -12.61
CA GLN A 251 17.60 38.36 -12.32
C GLN A 251 18.45 38.77 -13.52
N THR A 252 18.38 40.05 -13.91
CA THR A 252 19.23 40.65 -14.95
C THR A 252 19.68 42.04 -14.52
N GLN A 253 20.67 42.61 -15.19
CA GLN A 253 21.28 43.87 -14.78
C GLN A 253 21.21 44.94 -15.86
N VAL A 254 20.88 46.17 -15.46
CA VAL A 254 20.90 47.35 -16.33
C VAL A 254 21.97 48.33 -15.88
N TRP A 255 22.76 48.82 -16.84
CA TRP A 255 23.77 49.85 -16.66
C TRP A 255 23.37 51.15 -17.36
N HIS A 256 23.51 52.28 -16.67
CA HIS A 256 23.35 53.59 -17.27
C HIS A 256 24.40 54.58 -16.72
N PRO A 257 25.62 54.57 -17.31
CA PRO A 257 26.72 55.37 -16.81
C PRO A 257 26.52 56.87 -16.97
N ASP A 258 25.66 57.32 -17.89
CA ASP A 258 25.45 58.75 -18.13
C ASP A 258 24.65 59.43 -17.00
N GLY A 259 23.98 58.64 -16.15
CA GLY A 259 23.11 59.13 -15.08
C GLY A 259 21.79 59.72 -15.60
N GLY A 260 20.86 59.96 -14.69
CA GLY A 260 19.52 60.43 -15.01
C GLY A 260 18.53 59.31 -15.33
N SER A 261 17.34 59.69 -15.79
CA SER A 261 16.19 58.81 -15.90
C SER A 261 16.11 58.09 -17.24
N VAL A 262 15.92 56.77 -17.18
CA VAL A 262 15.67 55.89 -18.34
C VAL A 262 14.35 55.16 -18.19
N ARG A 263 13.66 54.87 -19.30
CA ARG A 263 12.46 54.04 -19.30
C ARG A 263 12.82 52.59 -19.56
N LEU A 264 12.52 51.71 -18.61
CA LEU A 264 12.63 50.26 -18.78
C LEU A 264 11.32 49.68 -19.33
N GLY A 265 11.42 48.57 -20.05
CA GLY A 265 10.25 47.87 -20.57
C GLY A 265 10.62 46.57 -21.27
N LEU A 266 9.63 45.78 -21.65
CA LEU A 266 9.83 44.55 -22.43
C LEU A 266 9.32 44.75 -23.88
N GLY A 267 10.13 44.32 -24.83
CA GLY A 267 9.84 44.27 -26.27
C GLY A 267 9.15 42.96 -26.63
N ALA A 268 9.80 42.13 -27.46
CA ALA A 268 9.30 40.79 -27.78
C ALA A 268 9.30 39.86 -26.56
N THR A 269 8.23 39.08 -26.38
CA THR A 269 8.12 38.06 -25.32
C THR A 269 7.68 36.72 -25.91
N ALA A 270 8.17 35.61 -25.33
CA ALA A 270 7.85 34.25 -25.74
C ALA A 270 7.78 33.34 -24.48
N PRO A 271 6.65 32.71 -24.15
CA PRO A 271 5.33 32.83 -24.78
C PRO A 271 4.85 34.28 -24.84
N ALA A 272 4.11 34.63 -25.91
CA ALA A 272 3.65 35.99 -26.13
C ALA A 272 2.61 36.38 -25.08
N ALA A 273 2.97 37.34 -24.21
CA ALA A 273 2.11 37.85 -23.14
C ALA A 273 2.46 39.32 -22.81
N PRO A 274 1.52 40.10 -22.25
CA PRO A 274 1.80 41.47 -21.81
C PRO A 274 2.78 41.50 -20.64
N TYR A 275 3.36 42.67 -20.35
CA TYR A 275 4.17 42.88 -19.15
C TYR A 275 3.61 43.99 -18.26
N ARG A 276 3.95 43.92 -16.98
CA ARG A 276 3.59 44.89 -15.94
C ARG A 276 4.84 45.32 -15.20
N CYS A 277 5.02 46.63 -15.03
CA CYS A 277 6.16 47.19 -14.31
C CYS A 277 5.82 47.44 -12.84
N TYR A 278 6.69 46.99 -11.94
CA TYR A 278 6.59 47.23 -10.51
C TYR A 278 7.81 47.99 -10.03
N ILE A 279 7.57 49.15 -9.41
CA ILE A 279 8.62 49.97 -8.80
C ILE A 279 8.35 49.98 -7.30
N ASP A 280 9.33 49.56 -6.50
CA ASP A 280 9.21 49.44 -5.04
C ASP A 280 7.99 48.60 -4.62
N GLY A 281 7.71 47.53 -5.37
CA GLY A 281 6.57 46.64 -5.16
C GLY A 281 5.21 47.19 -5.62
N ALA A 282 5.12 48.44 -6.05
CA ALA A 282 3.89 49.04 -6.55
C ALA A 282 3.77 48.91 -8.08
N LEU A 283 2.61 48.44 -8.55
CA LEU A 283 2.29 48.40 -9.99
C LEU A 283 2.21 49.83 -10.54
N VAL A 284 2.99 50.14 -11.57
CA VAL A 284 2.97 51.42 -12.28
C VAL A 284 2.54 51.25 -13.74
N ASP A 285 2.09 52.34 -14.36
CA ASP A 285 1.86 52.36 -15.80
C ASP A 285 3.19 52.15 -16.55
N ASN A 286 3.19 51.35 -17.62
CA ASN A 286 4.41 51.02 -18.36
C ASN A 286 5.09 52.25 -18.99
N LEU A 287 4.36 53.35 -19.27
CA LEU A 287 4.95 54.62 -19.70
C LEU A 287 5.67 55.35 -18.56
N GLN A 288 5.37 55.00 -17.31
CA GLN A 288 5.98 55.52 -16.09
C GLN A 288 6.96 54.52 -15.45
N CYS A 289 7.35 53.47 -16.18
CA CYS A 289 8.38 52.52 -15.77
C CYS A 289 9.78 53.16 -15.88
N LEU A 290 10.00 54.22 -15.11
CA LEU A 290 11.19 55.08 -15.13
C LEU A 290 12.12 54.70 -13.98
N LEU A 291 13.40 54.58 -14.29
CA LEU A 291 14.46 54.33 -13.32
C LEU A 291 15.47 55.49 -13.41
N ASP A 292 15.72 56.17 -12.29
CA ASP A 292 16.65 57.30 -12.22
C ASP A 292 18.01 56.87 -11.66
N PHE A 293 19.07 57.06 -12.45
CA PHE A 293 20.43 56.71 -12.07
C PHE A 293 21.11 57.94 -11.45
N ALA A 294 21.16 57.98 -10.12
CA ALA A 294 21.81 59.04 -9.37
C ALA A 294 23.35 58.90 -9.41
N ASP A 295 24.05 60.04 -9.46
CA ASP A 295 25.52 60.06 -9.38
C ASP A 295 26.04 59.85 -7.95
N THR A 296 25.19 59.88 -6.93
CA THR A 296 25.57 59.77 -5.52
C THR A 296 24.44 59.13 -4.72
N GLY A 297 24.75 58.14 -3.88
CA GLY A 297 23.73 57.41 -3.13
C GLY A 297 24.31 56.28 -2.28
N PHE A 298 23.40 55.46 -1.77
CA PHE A 298 23.75 54.21 -1.10
C PHE A 298 23.67 53.04 -2.07
N TYR A 299 24.31 51.93 -1.69
CA TYR A 299 24.13 50.63 -2.32
C TYR A 299 24.40 49.54 -1.29
N PHE A 300 23.54 48.53 -1.24
CA PHE A 300 23.77 47.29 -0.50
C PHE A 300 22.94 46.16 -1.11
N ASP A 301 23.38 44.94 -0.85
CA ASP A 301 22.72 43.70 -1.24
C ASP A 301 22.73 42.79 -0.01
N VAL A 302 21.54 42.45 0.49
CA VAL A 302 21.33 41.66 1.69
C VAL A 302 21.24 40.19 1.28
N PRO A 303 22.13 39.32 1.78
CA PRO A 303 22.07 37.91 1.43
C PRO A 303 20.80 37.27 2.01
N ASP A 304 20.24 36.32 1.26
CA ASP A 304 19.22 35.42 1.76
C ASP A 304 19.66 34.75 3.07
N SER A 305 18.70 34.48 3.93
CA SER A 305 18.94 33.99 5.28
C SER A 305 17.96 32.88 5.69
N THR A 306 18.25 32.24 6.81
CA THR A 306 17.33 31.31 7.46
C THR A 306 16.61 32.05 8.58
N ALA A 307 15.30 31.89 8.69
CA ALA A 307 14.49 32.55 9.71
C ALA A 307 15.03 32.29 11.12
N CYS A 308 15.03 33.33 11.95
CA CYS A 308 15.65 33.39 13.28
C CYS A 308 17.20 33.33 13.31
N LYS A 309 17.88 32.95 12.22
CA LYS A 309 19.35 32.98 12.14
C LYS A 309 19.81 34.40 11.83
N THR A 310 20.87 34.86 12.49
CA THR A 310 21.51 36.12 12.09
C THR A 310 22.17 35.89 10.74
N GLY A 311 21.72 36.63 9.73
CA GLY A 311 22.21 36.52 8.36
C GLY A 311 23.69 36.87 8.25
N SER A 312 24.27 36.47 7.14
CA SER A 312 25.65 36.84 6.79
C SER A 312 25.83 38.35 6.75
N SER A 313 27.04 38.81 7.06
CA SER A 313 27.34 40.24 6.97
C SER A 313 27.28 40.72 5.52
N PHE A 314 26.71 41.89 5.30
CA PHE A 314 26.70 42.58 4.01
C PHE A 314 27.27 44.00 4.14
N ASN A 315 27.57 44.59 2.99
CA ASN A 315 28.23 45.88 2.92
C ASN A 315 27.26 46.98 2.49
N LEU A 316 27.17 48.04 3.29
CA LEU A 316 26.54 49.30 2.93
C LEU A 316 27.60 50.25 2.38
N PHE A 317 27.49 50.55 1.09
CA PHE A 317 28.35 51.47 0.38
C PHE A 317 27.73 52.87 0.35
N ALA A 318 28.51 53.89 0.67
CA ALA A 318 28.15 55.29 0.42
C ALA A 318 29.08 55.86 -0.64
N VAL A 319 28.55 56.07 -1.85
CA VAL A 319 29.38 56.35 -3.03
C VAL A 319 28.92 57.58 -3.79
N THR A 320 29.87 58.17 -4.50
CA THR A 320 29.65 59.23 -5.48
C THR A 320 30.44 58.89 -6.75
N LYS A 321 29.94 59.29 -7.92
CA LYS A 321 30.58 59.02 -9.20
C LYS A 321 31.83 59.90 -9.36
N ASP A 322 32.93 59.29 -9.76
CA ASP A 322 34.09 60.03 -10.22
C ASP A 322 33.89 60.51 -11.66
N THR A 323 34.00 61.81 -11.89
CA THR A 323 33.73 62.40 -13.21
C THR A 323 34.83 62.12 -14.23
N GLN A 324 36.03 61.68 -13.81
CA GLN A 324 37.13 61.32 -14.71
C GLN A 324 37.10 59.83 -15.08
N THR A 325 36.93 58.96 -14.09
CA THR A 325 36.96 57.49 -14.33
C THR A 325 35.59 56.88 -14.58
N GLN A 326 34.51 57.61 -14.27
CA GLN A 326 33.12 57.13 -14.27
C GLN A 326 32.85 56.00 -13.26
N GLN A 327 33.78 55.74 -12.33
CA GLN A 327 33.65 54.71 -11.30
C GLN A 327 33.12 55.28 -9.99
N CYS A 328 32.50 54.45 -9.15
CA CYS A 328 32.10 54.83 -7.80
C CYS A 328 33.33 55.10 -6.92
N LYS A 329 33.37 56.25 -6.24
CA LYS A 329 34.35 56.56 -5.19
C LYS A 329 33.68 56.80 -3.83
N PRO A 330 34.41 56.66 -2.71
CA PRO A 330 33.85 56.80 -1.37
C PRO A 330 33.30 58.21 -1.07
N LEU A 331 32.07 58.30 -0.57
CA LEU A 331 31.46 59.57 -0.11
C LEU A 331 31.76 59.86 1.37
N PHE A 332 31.70 58.84 2.24
CA PHE A 332 31.82 58.97 3.70
C PHE A 332 33.07 58.32 4.29
N ALA A 333 34.20 58.35 3.58
CA ALA A 333 35.45 57.74 4.05
C ALA A 333 35.83 58.19 5.48
N ASN A 334 36.01 57.21 6.39
CA ASN A 334 36.33 57.38 7.81
C ASN A 334 35.32 58.24 8.60
N GLN A 335 34.04 58.23 8.23
CA GLN A 335 32.99 59.01 8.91
C GLN A 335 31.93 58.10 9.53
N THR A 336 31.39 58.51 10.67
CA THR A 336 30.18 57.93 11.24
C THR A 336 28.98 58.78 10.87
N LYS A 337 27.93 58.16 10.34
CA LYS A 337 26.67 58.81 9.95
C LYS A 337 25.49 58.13 10.62
N THR A 338 24.45 58.91 10.92
CA THR A 338 23.15 58.38 11.34
C THR A 338 22.34 58.11 10.08
N ILE A 339 22.02 56.84 9.85
CA ILE A 339 21.26 56.36 8.70
C ILE A 339 19.88 55.90 9.20
N SER A 340 18.82 56.30 8.49
CA SER A 340 17.46 55.82 8.75
C SER A 340 17.22 54.54 7.97
N PHE A 341 16.94 53.43 8.64
CA PHE A 341 16.62 52.16 8.01
C PHE A 341 15.13 51.87 8.10
N GLY A 342 14.51 51.50 6.99
CA GLY A 342 13.11 51.04 6.92
C GLY A 342 13.01 49.55 6.68
N PHE A 343 11.91 48.95 7.13
CA PHE A 343 11.65 47.51 6.96
C PHE A 343 10.19 47.28 6.58
N ASP A 344 9.97 46.53 5.51
CA ASP A 344 8.64 46.22 4.97
C ASP A 344 8.51 44.76 4.56
N TYR A 345 7.29 44.22 4.60
CA TYR A 345 6.99 42.88 4.11
C TYR A 345 6.61 42.94 2.63
N LEU A 346 7.25 42.12 1.81
CA LEU A 346 6.89 41.97 0.41
C LEU A 346 6.01 40.72 0.21
N ARG A 347 6.40 39.59 0.80
CA ARG A 347 5.63 38.33 0.78
C ARG A 347 5.77 37.59 2.13
N PRO A 348 4.69 37.01 2.68
CA PRO A 348 3.33 36.93 2.12
C PRO A 348 2.61 38.29 2.11
N ALA A 349 1.61 38.45 1.24
CA ALA A 349 0.83 39.69 1.16
C ALA A 349 -0.02 39.93 2.42
N THR A 350 -0.45 38.85 3.08
CA THR A 350 -1.11 38.89 4.38
C THR A 350 -0.14 38.41 5.44
N VAL A 351 0.27 39.31 6.34
CA VAL A 351 1.22 39.00 7.40
C VAL A 351 0.48 38.43 8.61
N ASN A 352 0.66 37.15 8.88
CA ASN A 352 0.02 36.44 9.99
C ASN A 352 0.68 36.73 11.34
N ASN A 353 1.99 36.99 11.34
CA ASN A 353 2.79 37.36 12.50
C ASN A 353 3.68 38.57 12.20
N PRO A 354 3.28 39.78 12.63
CA PRO A 354 4.11 40.98 12.48
C PRO A 354 5.36 40.88 13.36
N ALA A 355 6.52 40.62 12.75
CA ALA A 355 7.79 40.45 13.43
C ALA A 355 8.81 41.51 13.04
N LYS A 356 9.66 41.93 13.98
CA LYS A 356 10.64 42.99 13.75
C LYS A 356 11.90 42.46 13.07
N LEU A 357 12.48 43.23 12.16
CA LEU A 357 13.83 43.00 11.66
C LEU A 357 14.86 43.55 12.65
N THR A 358 15.83 42.75 13.06
CA THR A 358 16.98 43.25 13.84
C THR A 358 18.16 43.51 12.91
N LEU A 359 18.64 44.75 12.87
CA LEU A 359 19.79 45.18 12.08
C LEU A 359 20.96 45.52 13.00
N ASN A 360 22.15 44.99 12.69
CA ASN A 360 23.36 45.21 13.49
C ASN A 360 24.43 45.93 12.67
N SER A 361 25.10 46.92 13.28
CA SER A 361 26.33 47.54 12.78
C SER A 361 27.54 46.82 13.36
N LEU A 362 28.41 46.32 12.48
CA LEU A 362 29.55 45.47 12.83
C LEU A 362 30.87 46.24 12.97
N LEU A 363 30.93 47.50 12.51
CA LEU A 363 32.08 48.39 12.68
C LEU A 363 31.84 49.38 13.83
N SER A 364 32.90 49.77 14.54
CA SER A 364 32.81 50.71 15.66
C SER A 364 32.38 52.12 15.22
N PRO A 365 31.34 52.74 15.83
CA PRO A 365 30.56 52.21 16.95
C PRO A 365 29.61 51.07 16.52
N THR A 366 29.74 49.92 17.19
CA THR A 366 28.82 48.79 17.02
C THR A 366 27.47 49.14 17.62
N GLY A 367 26.39 48.67 17.03
CA GLY A 367 25.03 48.94 17.49
C GLY A 367 24.03 47.95 16.93
N SER A 368 22.82 47.92 17.51
CA SER A 368 21.72 47.08 17.06
C SER A 368 20.41 47.86 17.16
N VAL A 369 19.54 47.71 16.18
CA VAL A 369 18.21 48.33 16.15
C VAL A 369 17.17 47.32 15.67
N ALA A 370 15.99 47.34 16.29
CA ALA A 370 14.86 46.52 15.85
C ALA A 370 13.84 47.42 15.14
N ILE A 371 13.46 47.06 13.92
CA ILE A 371 12.60 47.84 13.04
C ILE A 371 11.27 47.09 12.90
N ASP A 372 10.18 47.72 13.30
CA ASP A 372 8.82 47.21 13.07
C ASP A 372 8.52 47.19 11.57
N GLY A 373 7.74 46.21 11.08
CA GLY A 373 7.29 46.20 9.68
C GLY A 373 6.41 47.41 9.35
N GLY A 374 6.69 48.09 8.24
CA GLY A 374 6.15 49.42 7.93
C GLY A 374 6.81 50.56 8.69
N GLY A 375 7.85 50.29 9.49
CA GLY A 375 8.51 51.23 10.37
C GLY A 375 9.88 51.69 9.85
N THR A 376 10.42 52.71 10.50
CA THR A 376 11.76 53.25 10.24
C THR A 376 12.48 53.53 11.55
N GLN A 377 13.77 53.24 11.62
CA GLN A 377 14.62 53.51 12.79
C GLN A 377 15.98 54.06 12.38
N ALA A 378 16.52 54.97 13.18
CA ALA A 378 17.84 55.56 12.95
C ALA A 378 18.94 54.77 13.66
N MET A 379 20.05 54.48 12.97
CA MET A 379 21.22 53.80 13.53
C MET A 379 22.51 54.55 13.14
N GLN A 380 23.46 54.65 14.08
CA GLN A 380 24.81 55.13 13.76
C GLN A 380 25.60 54.04 13.05
N VAL A 381 26.15 54.37 11.89
CA VAL A 381 26.92 53.47 11.05
C VAL A 381 28.27 54.10 10.73
N HIS A 382 29.34 53.35 10.93
CA HIS A 382 30.70 53.79 10.60
C HIS A 382 31.12 53.28 9.23
N PHE A 383 31.55 54.21 8.38
CA PHE A 383 32.14 53.94 7.08
C PHE A 383 33.66 53.98 7.18
N ASN A 384 34.33 52.91 6.74
CA ASN A 384 35.79 52.80 6.76
C ASN A 384 36.46 53.74 5.72
N GLY A 385 37.77 53.63 5.53
CA GLY A 385 38.52 54.47 4.56
C GLY A 385 38.06 54.34 3.10
N GLU A 386 37.34 53.27 2.76
CA GLU A 386 36.76 53.01 1.44
C GLU A 386 35.28 53.41 1.37
N GLY A 387 34.73 54.04 2.41
CA GLY A 387 33.31 54.43 2.42
C GLY A 387 32.36 53.24 2.53
N VAL A 388 32.82 52.13 3.14
CA VAL A 388 32.04 50.89 3.32
C VAL A 388 31.75 50.70 4.80
N ALA A 389 30.49 50.39 5.10
CA ALA A 389 30.04 49.92 6.40
C ALA A 389 29.63 48.45 6.33
N SER A 390 29.82 47.69 7.41
CA SER A 390 29.45 46.28 7.48
C SER A 390 28.27 46.09 8.43
N LEU A 391 27.20 45.47 7.93
CA LEU A 391 25.93 45.26 8.62
C LEU A 391 25.54 43.78 8.59
N SER A 392 24.61 43.36 9.44
CA SER A 392 23.93 42.05 9.35
C SER A 392 22.47 42.20 9.74
N ALA A 393 21.58 41.44 9.11
CA ALA A 393 20.15 41.46 9.37
C ALA A 393 19.68 40.11 9.94
N ASN A 394 18.67 40.14 10.82
CA ASN A 394 17.98 38.96 11.33
C ASN A 394 16.48 39.21 11.27
N TYR A 395 15.78 38.43 10.44
CA TYR A 395 14.33 38.40 10.38
C TYR A 395 13.84 37.08 11.02
N PRO A 396 13.01 37.12 12.08
CA PRO A 396 12.63 35.93 12.84
C PRO A 396 11.41 35.18 12.26
N GLU A 397 11.03 35.47 11.01
CA GLU A 397 9.92 34.84 10.30
C GLU A 397 10.35 34.46 8.88
N ALA A 398 9.54 33.68 8.17
CA ALA A 398 9.79 33.34 6.76
C ALA A 398 9.01 34.26 5.82
N GLY A 399 9.62 34.59 4.68
CA GLY A 399 9.04 35.55 3.73
C GLY A 399 10.11 36.24 2.89
N VAL A 400 9.64 37.06 1.94
CA VAL A 400 10.48 38.04 1.24
C VAL A 400 10.21 39.39 1.85
N VAL A 401 11.28 40.08 2.26
CA VAL A 401 11.20 41.35 2.97
C VAL A 401 12.10 42.39 2.34
N THR A 402 11.78 43.66 2.57
CA THR A 402 12.52 44.80 2.04
C THR A 402 13.26 45.51 3.19
N LEU A 403 14.54 45.78 3.00
CA LEU A 403 15.33 46.69 3.84
C LEU A 403 15.62 47.96 3.02
N SER A 404 15.31 49.13 3.57
CA SER A 404 15.65 50.42 2.96
C SER A 404 16.60 51.21 3.86
N ALA A 405 17.42 52.07 3.27
CA ALA A 405 18.31 52.98 3.97
C ALA A 405 18.20 54.39 3.38
N GLU A 406 18.07 55.41 4.23
CA GLU A 406 17.97 56.81 3.85
C GLU A 406 18.89 57.71 4.70
N HIS A 407 19.52 58.71 4.06
CA HIS A 407 20.25 59.77 4.74
C HIS A 407 20.16 61.10 4.01
N SER A 408 19.75 62.15 4.73
CA SER A 408 19.80 63.53 4.24
C SER A 408 21.20 64.12 4.40
N HIS A 409 21.97 64.17 3.31
CA HIS A 409 23.32 64.74 3.25
C HIS A 409 23.30 66.24 2.89
N THR A 410 23.92 67.08 3.70
CA THR A 410 24.03 68.52 3.43
C THR A 410 25.26 68.84 2.57
N VAL A 411 25.04 69.40 1.38
CA VAL A 411 26.09 69.82 0.43
C VAL A 411 26.25 71.34 0.47
N SER A 412 27.49 71.83 0.57
CA SER A 412 27.78 73.28 0.60
C SER A 412 27.80 73.87 -0.81
N ARG A 413 27.09 74.98 -1.03
CA ARG A 413 27.09 75.68 -2.33
C ARG A 413 28.38 76.51 -2.52
N PRO A 414 28.94 76.58 -3.74
CA PRO A 414 30.11 77.42 -4.04
C PRO A 414 29.90 78.92 -3.74
N ALA A 415 28.67 79.42 -3.86
CA ALA A 415 28.31 80.83 -3.63
C ALA A 415 27.83 81.13 -2.19
N GLY A 416 27.96 80.19 -1.26
CA GLY A 416 27.39 80.26 0.09
C GLY A 416 25.98 79.66 0.18
N GLY A 417 25.64 79.13 1.36
CA GLY A 417 24.42 78.34 1.61
C GLY A 417 24.66 76.83 1.49
N SER A 418 23.60 76.05 1.69
CA SER A 418 23.64 74.58 1.64
C SER A 418 22.38 74.02 0.99
N GLU A 419 22.52 72.88 0.33
CA GLU A 419 21.42 72.05 -0.20
C GLU A 419 21.40 70.69 0.49
N THR A 420 20.24 70.04 0.46
CA THR A 420 20.09 68.67 0.97
C THR A 420 20.01 67.72 -0.21
N LEU A 421 20.92 66.74 -0.24
CA LEU A 421 20.90 65.58 -1.10
C LEU A 421 20.38 64.39 -0.27
N VAL A 422 19.33 63.72 -0.74
CA VAL A 422 18.83 62.50 -0.10
C VAL A 422 19.54 61.31 -0.74
N LEU A 423 20.20 60.51 0.09
CA LEU A 423 20.78 59.23 -0.31
C LEU A 423 19.80 58.15 0.11
N SER A 424 19.32 57.35 -0.84
CA SER A 424 18.39 56.25 -0.58
C SER A 424 18.79 55.01 -1.35
N HIS A 425 18.57 53.84 -0.76
CA HIS A 425 18.69 52.53 -1.41
C HIS A 425 17.77 51.54 -0.72
N SER A 426 17.22 50.59 -1.48
CA SER A 426 16.42 49.49 -0.94
C SER A 426 16.73 48.18 -1.63
N ASP A 427 16.66 47.11 -0.86
CA ASP A 427 16.95 45.77 -1.32
C ASP A 427 16.00 44.73 -0.71
N ASN A 428 15.75 43.66 -1.45
CA ASN A 428 14.83 42.58 -1.08
C ASN A 428 15.62 41.28 -0.86
N PHE A 429 15.36 40.60 0.24
CA PHE A 429 15.98 39.31 0.52
C PHE A 429 14.96 38.31 1.09
N THR A 430 15.26 37.02 0.90
CA THR A 430 14.44 35.91 1.36
C THR A 430 14.94 35.43 2.73
N SER A 431 13.99 35.23 3.65
CA SER A 431 14.19 34.46 4.88
C SER A 431 13.43 33.14 4.75
N ALA A 432 14.15 32.04 4.63
CA ALA A 432 13.58 30.71 4.45
C ALA A 432 13.46 29.95 5.80
N PRO A 433 12.50 29.02 5.96
CA PRO A 433 12.49 28.09 7.09
C PRO A 433 13.80 27.31 7.23
N ALA A 434 14.14 26.94 8.46
CA ALA A 434 15.27 26.04 8.73
C ALA A 434 14.95 24.59 8.35
N GLY A 435 13.68 24.21 8.46
CA GLY A 435 13.18 22.88 8.16
C GLY A 435 11.70 22.72 8.53
N PHE A 436 11.24 21.48 8.51
CA PHE A 436 9.84 21.13 8.77
C PHE A 436 9.71 20.03 9.83
N HIS A 437 8.63 20.07 10.61
CA HIS A 437 8.26 19.00 11.53
C HIS A 437 6.89 18.44 11.19
N PHE A 438 6.80 17.10 11.10
CA PHE A 438 5.57 16.35 10.89
C PHE A 438 5.16 15.66 12.19
N ALA A 439 3.99 15.98 12.70
CA ALA A 439 3.47 15.41 13.94
C ALA A 439 2.08 14.82 13.75
N ASN A 440 1.78 13.79 14.54
CA ASN A 440 0.45 13.22 14.56
C ASN A 440 -0.40 13.91 15.62
N VAL A 441 -1.55 14.43 15.22
CA VAL A 441 -2.50 15.11 16.12
C VAL A 441 -3.78 14.28 16.37
N SER A 442 -3.86 13.10 15.76
CA SER A 442 -4.93 12.14 16.00
C SER A 442 -4.83 11.53 17.39
N ALA A 443 -5.97 11.07 17.93
CA ALA A 443 -5.97 10.24 19.12
C ALA A 443 -5.14 8.96 18.89
N ASN A 444 -4.37 8.52 19.88
CA ASN A 444 -3.43 7.39 19.76
C ASN A 444 -2.32 7.62 18.71
N GLY A 445 -1.97 8.88 18.44
CA GLY A 445 -1.19 9.29 17.27
C GLY A 445 0.27 8.85 17.21
N ARG A 446 0.91 8.58 18.35
CA ARG A 446 2.36 8.43 18.42
C ARG A 446 2.80 7.05 18.93
N CYS A 447 3.80 6.49 18.26
CA CYS A 447 4.46 5.25 18.66
C CYS A 447 5.86 5.57 19.20
N ASP A 448 6.00 5.72 20.52
CA ASP A 448 7.28 6.10 21.17
C ASP A 448 8.16 4.92 21.56
N ALA A 449 7.64 3.70 21.46
CA ALA A 449 8.36 2.49 21.82
C ALA A 449 8.99 1.83 20.59
N GLY A 450 10.14 1.18 20.79
CA GLY A 450 10.73 0.32 19.75
C GLY A 450 9.88 -0.90 19.39
N ASP A 451 8.83 -1.20 20.16
CA ASP A 451 7.83 -2.23 19.86
C ASP A 451 6.49 -1.58 19.41
N PRO A 452 6.02 -1.82 18.17
CA PRO A 452 4.75 -1.29 17.65
C PRO A 452 3.50 -1.91 18.29
N TYR A 453 3.67 -2.87 19.22
CA TYR A 453 2.58 -3.53 19.95
C TYR A 453 2.55 -3.18 21.43
N ASP A 454 3.46 -2.34 21.91
CA ASP A 454 3.45 -1.86 23.29
C ASP A 454 2.16 -1.08 23.61
N ALA A 455 1.79 -1.03 24.88
CA ALA A 455 0.59 -0.29 25.33
C ALA A 455 0.61 1.20 24.95
N GLY A 456 1.78 1.76 24.65
CA GLY A 456 1.96 3.12 24.14
C GLY A 456 1.69 3.28 22.64
N CYS A 457 1.71 2.19 21.86
CA CYS A 457 1.53 2.20 20.40
C CYS A 457 0.21 1.50 20.02
N LYS A 458 -0.90 2.23 20.14
CA LYS A 458 -2.24 1.73 19.80
C LYS A 458 -2.49 1.82 18.29
N VAL A 459 -3.53 1.10 17.83
CA VAL A 459 -4.03 1.24 16.47
C VAL A 459 -4.45 2.69 16.23
N LEU A 460 -3.84 3.30 15.23
CA LEU A 460 -4.11 4.67 14.80
C LEU A 460 -5.28 4.68 13.81
N ALA A 461 -5.16 3.93 12.72
CA ALA A 461 -6.15 3.82 11.66
C ALA A 461 -5.95 2.50 10.90
N ALA A 462 -6.95 2.09 10.13
CA ALA A 462 -6.73 1.07 9.11
C ALA A 462 -6.01 1.67 7.89
N ALA A 463 -5.27 0.85 7.16
CA ALA A 463 -4.65 1.23 5.90
C ALA A 463 -5.71 1.76 4.94
N GLY A 464 -5.48 2.95 4.38
CA GLY A 464 -6.38 3.65 3.48
C GLY A 464 -7.50 4.46 4.15
N GLU A 465 -7.66 4.38 5.47
CA GLU A 465 -8.58 5.24 6.23
C GLU A 465 -7.93 6.59 6.59
N PRO A 466 -8.73 7.65 6.80
CA PRO A 466 -8.21 8.97 7.10
C PRO A 466 -7.69 9.11 8.54
N PHE A 467 -6.65 9.92 8.71
CA PHE A 467 -6.11 10.40 9.98
C PHE A 467 -5.71 11.87 9.87
N SER A 468 -5.63 12.55 11.02
CA SER A 468 -5.17 13.93 11.12
C SER A 468 -3.67 14.00 11.41
N MET A 469 -2.94 14.82 10.65
CA MET A 469 -1.54 15.17 10.89
C MET A 469 -1.36 16.69 10.87
N GLN A 470 -0.25 17.16 11.43
CA GLN A 470 0.14 18.56 11.33
C GLN A 470 1.54 18.72 10.76
N VAL A 471 1.76 19.86 10.09
CA VAL A 471 3.06 20.30 9.57
C VAL A 471 3.41 21.64 10.20
N THR A 472 4.64 21.79 10.67
CA THR A 472 5.19 23.05 11.17
C THR A 472 6.42 23.44 10.38
N ALA A 473 6.45 24.66 9.80
CA ALA A 473 7.67 25.27 9.31
C ALA A 473 8.44 25.87 10.50
N ALA A 474 9.71 25.53 10.64
CA ALA A 474 10.47 25.79 11.86
C ALA A 474 11.54 26.88 11.67
N CYS A 475 11.69 27.72 12.70
CA CYS A 475 12.82 28.63 12.85
C CYS A 475 14.13 27.86 13.10
N TRP A 476 15.24 28.51 12.76
CA TRP A 476 16.58 28.03 13.09
C TRP A 476 16.87 28.14 14.60
N GLN A 477 17.54 27.14 15.15
CA GLN A 477 18.10 27.14 16.52
C GLN A 477 19.62 26.89 16.55
N SER A 478 20.09 25.90 15.78
CA SER A 478 21.51 25.61 15.56
C SER A 478 21.73 24.98 14.18
N ASP A 479 22.98 24.96 13.70
CA ASP A 479 23.32 24.37 12.40
C ASP A 479 23.36 22.84 12.42
N GLU A 480 23.49 22.24 13.62
CA GLU A 480 23.49 20.81 13.85
C GLU A 480 22.10 20.24 14.15
N ASP A 481 21.08 21.08 14.25
CA ASP A 481 19.72 20.65 14.53
C ASP A 481 19.15 19.76 13.41
N LYS A 482 18.55 18.65 13.82
CA LYS A 482 17.89 17.66 12.95
C LYS A 482 16.48 17.31 13.45
N ASP A 483 16.06 17.87 14.58
CA ASP A 483 14.76 17.66 15.17
C ASP A 483 14.05 19.00 15.36
N PHE A 484 13.17 19.31 14.42
CA PHE A 484 12.45 20.58 14.38
C PHE A 484 11.22 20.61 15.30
N SER A 485 10.96 19.54 16.08
CA SER A 485 9.77 19.43 16.93
C SER A 485 9.70 20.47 18.05
N GLY A 486 10.85 20.94 18.53
CA GLY A 486 10.97 21.95 19.59
C GLY A 486 11.16 23.38 19.09
N ASN A 487 11.17 23.60 17.77
CA ASN A 487 11.55 24.88 17.19
C ASN A 487 10.36 25.84 17.14
N THR A 488 10.64 27.14 17.23
CA THR A 488 9.61 28.17 17.11
C THR A 488 8.96 28.06 15.73
N ALA A 489 7.63 27.99 15.71
CA ALA A 489 6.86 27.90 14.47
C ALA A 489 6.86 29.22 13.71
N LEU A 490 7.06 29.13 12.40
CA LEU A 490 6.97 30.24 11.45
C LEU A 490 5.53 30.40 10.99
N GLN A 491 4.98 31.60 11.16
CA GLN A 491 3.56 31.87 10.88
C GLN A 491 3.34 32.57 9.53
N ASN A 492 4.39 33.21 9.00
CA ASN A 492 4.35 33.90 7.70
C ASN A 492 4.77 33.00 6.52
N PHE A 493 5.17 31.75 6.76
CA PHE A 493 5.51 30.84 5.68
C PHE A 493 4.26 30.46 4.87
N GLU A 494 4.34 30.64 3.54
CA GLU A 494 3.34 30.21 2.58
C GLU A 494 4.01 29.42 1.46
N HIS A 495 3.51 28.23 1.16
CA HIS A 495 4.01 27.41 0.06
C HIS A 495 2.90 26.52 -0.49
N ASN A 496 2.88 26.31 -1.80
CA ASN A 496 1.94 25.39 -2.42
C ASN A 496 2.71 24.23 -3.05
N GLY A 497 2.28 23.01 -2.76
CA GLY A 497 2.89 21.81 -3.32
C GLY A 497 4.13 21.33 -2.56
N LEU A 498 4.10 21.39 -1.23
CA LEU A 498 5.10 20.76 -0.39
C LEU A 498 5.02 19.24 -0.56
N SER A 499 5.99 18.66 -1.28
CA SER A 499 6.04 17.21 -1.52
C SER A 499 6.38 16.47 -0.23
N VAL A 500 5.58 15.44 0.10
CA VAL A 500 5.77 14.59 1.26
C VAL A 500 5.68 13.12 0.90
N VAL A 501 6.48 12.31 1.59
CA VAL A 501 6.52 10.85 1.41
C VAL A 501 6.43 10.15 2.76
N SER A 502 5.92 8.93 2.76
CA SER A 502 6.00 8.07 3.95
C SER A 502 7.31 7.30 3.97
N GLN A 503 7.80 7.02 5.17
CA GLN A 503 8.92 6.14 5.44
C GLN A 503 8.46 5.11 6.47
N VAL A 504 8.35 3.85 6.07
CA VAL A 504 7.99 2.76 6.98
C VAL A 504 9.07 2.62 8.05
N VAL A 505 8.65 2.51 9.31
CA VAL A 505 9.53 2.27 10.46
C VAL A 505 9.43 0.81 10.89
N GLN A 506 8.21 0.27 10.98
CA GLN A 506 7.98 -1.16 11.18
C GLN A 506 6.88 -1.66 10.24
N PRO A 507 7.01 -2.87 9.67
CA PRO A 507 8.15 -3.78 9.79
C PRO A 507 9.45 -3.21 9.18
N ASP A 508 10.61 -3.53 9.75
CA ASP A 508 11.94 -3.12 9.22
C ASP A 508 12.17 -3.51 7.75
N THR A 509 11.54 -4.61 7.32
CA THR A 509 11.59 -5.13 5.94
C THR A 509 10.36 -4.74 5.12
N GLY A 510 9.55 -3.83 5.65
CA GLY A 510 8.35 -3.33 5.00
C GLY A 510 8.66 -2.45 3.80
N VAL A 511 7.63 -2.24 3.00
CA VAL A 511 7.62 -1.27 1.91
C VAL A 511 6.94 0.02 2.36
N ASN A 512 7.34 1.14 1.78
CA ASN A 512 6.67 2.42 1.99
C ASN A 512 5.27 2.36 1.37
N GLY A 513 4.25 2.71 2.15
CA GLY A 513 2.92 2.96 1.61
C GLY A 513 2.84 4.32 0.92
N VAL A 514 1.71 4.55 0.26
CA VAL A 514 1.41 5.81 -0.41
C VAL A 514 0.58 6.68 0.53
N LEU A 515 0.96 7.96 0.66
CA LEU A 515 0.13 8.95 1.36
C LEU A 515 -1.02 9.36 0.46
N GLY A 516 -2.23 9.51 1.01
CA GLY A 516 -3.40 10.00 0.26
C GLY A 516 -3.22 11.42 -0.27
N ARG A 517 -2.41 12.23 0.42
CA ARG A 517 -1.93 13.55 -0.01
C ARG A 517 -0.40 13.57 0.10
N ASP A 518 0.27 13.47 -1.04
CA ASP A 518 1.73 13.56 -1.19
C ASP A 518 2.21 14.97 -1.57
N SER A 519 1.28 15.90 -1.75
CA SER A 519 1.53 17.32 -2.07
C SER A 519 0.63 18.19 -1.20
N LEU A 520 1.23 18.99 -0.33
CA LEU A 520 0.52 19.78 0.68
C LEU A 520 0.59 21.27 0.37
N SER A 521 -0.54 21.97 0.47
CA SER A 521 -0.55 23.43 0.54
C SER A 521 -0.35 23.86 1.99
N PHE A 522 0.61 24.75 2.23
CA PHE A 522 0.89 25.34 3.53
C PHE A 522 0.53 26.83 3.49
N SER A 523 -0.50 27.20 4.22
CA SER A 523 -0.89 28.59 4.41
C SER A 523 -1.64 28.71 5.74
N LEU A 524 -1.13 29.51 6.66
CA LEU A 524 -1.74 29.64 7.98
C LEU A 524 -2.73 30.79 8.02
N SER A 525 -3.66 30.69 8.97
CA SER A 525 -4.46 31.83 9.39
C SER A 525 -3.78 32.54 10.57
N SER A 526 -4.06 33.83 10.74
CA SER A 526 -3.51 34.65 11.83
C SER A 526 -3.64 33.94 13.19
N GLY A 527 -2.51 33.82 13.91
CA GLY A 527 -2.45 33.22 15.24
C GLY A 527 -2.33 31.68 15.27
N VAL A 528 -2.32 31.01 14.12
CA VAL A 528 -2.06 29.56 14.02
C VAL A 528 -0.57 29.31 13.83
N SER A 529 -0.05 28.19 14.35
CA SER A 529 1.38 27.84 14.33
C SER A 529 1.71 26.56 13.53
N ALA A 530 0.71 25.90 12.95
CA ALA A 530 0.89 24.66 12.19
C ALA A 530 -0.26 24.47 11.21
N GLN A 531 0.02 23.85 10.06
CA GLN A 531 -0.99 23.45 9.10
C GLN A 531 -1.56 22.09 9.50
N ILE A 532 -2.87 21.98 9.64
CA ILE A 532 -3.56 20.71 9.94
C ILE A 532 -4.07 20.09 8.64
N ILE A 533 -3.88 18.77 8.51
CA ILE A 533 -4.36 17.93 7.41
C ILE A 533 -5.21 16.84 8.02
N ASP A 534 -6.53 16.98 7.96
CA ASP A 534 -7.48 16.10 8.68
C ASP A 534 -7.88 14.83 7.92
N ASP A 535 -7.55 14.74 6.64
CA ASP A 535 -7.95 13.65 5.74
C ASP A 535 -6.74 13.00 5.05
N GLN A 536 -5.58 13.00 5.71
CA GLN A 536 -4.43 12.23 5.23
C GLN A 536 -4.75 10.74 5.35
N SER A 537 -4.25 9.91 4.44
CA SER A 537 -4.35 8.45 4.55
C SER A 537 -3.01 7.80 4.22
N TRP A 538 -2.85 6.54 4.60
CA TRP A 538 -1.65 5.77 4.27
C TRP A 538 -2.04 4.37 3.82
N SER A 539 -1.55 3.94 2.67
CA SER A 539 -2.01 2.70 2.02
C SER A 539 -1.43 1.41 2.59
N GLU A 540 -0.70 1.45 3.72
CA GLU A 540 -0.03 0.28 4.26
C GLU A 540 -0.23 0.03 5.75
N VAL A 541 0.12 -1.19 6.14
CA VAL A 541 0.20 -1.66 7.52
C VAL A 541 1.60 -1.39 8.07
N GLY A 542 1.68 -1.00 9.34
CA GLY A 542 2.95 -0.69 9.95
C GLY A 542 2.91 0.50 10.89
N THR A 543 4.09 0.98 11.26
CA THR A 543 4.30 2.34 11.76
C THR A 543 5.13 3.11 10.73
N MET A 544 4.99 4.43 10.69
CA MET A 544 5.67 5.24 9.67
C MET A 544 6.06 6.62 10.17
N GLN A 545 6.99 7.24 9.47
CA GLN A 545 7.32 8.66 9.55
C GLN A 545 6.93 9.34 8.25
N VAL A 546 6.78 10.66 8.29
CA VAL A 546 6.60 11.49 7.10
C VAL A 546 7.87 12.30 6.89
N ALA A 547 8.33 12.40 5.65
CA ALA A 547 9.48 13.23 5.29
C ALA A 547 9.13 14.11 4.08
N LEU A 548 9.95 15.13 3.81
CA LEU A 548 9.89 15.80 2.53
C LEU A 548 10.27 14.84 1.40
N GLY A 549 9.49 14.84 0.33
CA GLY A 549 9.74 14.01 -0.86
C GLY A 549 10.87 14.53 -1.74
N SER A 550 11.13 15.84 -1.69
CA SER A 550 12.16 16.52 -2.48
C SER A 550 12.63 17.80 -1.79
N ASP A 551 13.71 18.41 -2.30
CA ASP A 551 14.12 19.74 -1.90
C ASP A 551 12.99 20.75 -2.18
N VAL A 552 12.81 21.71 -1.27
CA VAL A 552 11.78 22.74 -1.36
C VAL A 552 12.41 24.02 -1.90
N SER A 553 11.96 24.46 -3.07
CA SER A 553 12.28 25.79 -3.59
C SER A 553 11.34 26.82 -2.96
N TYR A 554 11.91 27.81 -2.28
CA TYR A 554 11.19 28.90 -1.63
C TYR A 554 11.82 30.23 -2.00
N GLU A 555 11.19 30.95 -2.94
CA GLU A 555 11.57 32.32 -3.32
C GLU A 555 13.06 32.50 -3.68
N GLY A 556 13.65 31.49 -4.34
CA GLY A 556 15.07 31.48 -4.75
C GLY A 556 15.99 30.73 -3.79
N VAL A 557 15.53 30.38 -2.59
CA VAL A 557 16.28 29.59 -1.61
C VAL A 557 15.86 28.12 -1.69
N THR A 558 16.84 27.22 -1.71
CA THR A 558 16.59 25.77 -1.64
C THR A 558 16.69 25.28 -0.20
N ILE A 559 15.64 24.64 0.30
CA ILE A 559 15.61 23.96 1.60
C ILE A 559 15.76 22.45 1.33
N PRO A 560 16.86 21.81 1.75
CA PRO A 560 17.08 20.39 1.47
C PRO A 560 15.99 19.49 2.06
N ALA A 561 15.61 18.41 1.37
CA ALA A 561 14.62 17.43 1.85
C ALA A 561 14.99 16.84 3.23
N SER A 562 16.30 16.71 3.49
CA SER A 562 16.84 16.24 4.76
C SER A 562 16.57 17.18 5.94
N GLN A 563 16.13 18.42 5.71
CA GLN A 563 15.70 19.34 6.76
C GLN A 563 14.22 19.10 7.10
N SER A 564 13.90 17.85 7.42
CA SER A 564 12.61 17.47 7.96
C SER A 564 12.79 16.48 9.11
N SER A 565 11.85 16.52 10.04
CA SER A 565 11.78 15.62 11.19
C SER A 565 10.34 15.16 11.37
N SER A 566 10.13 13.98 11.95
CA SER A 566 8.80 13.41 12.12
C SER A 566 8.71 12.62 13.41
N GLU A 567 7.53 12.69 14.02
CA GLU A 567 7.12 11.67 14.97
C GLU A 567 6.90 10.34 14.23
N VAL A 568 6.99 9.22 14.95
CA VAL A 568 6.53 7.93 14.43
C VAL A 568 5.02 7.86 14.62
N PHE A 569 4.29 7.87 13.50
CA PHE A 569 2.86 7.70 13.45
C PHE A 569 2.50 6.28 13.94
N GLY A 570 1.45 6.19 14.74
CA GLY A 570 0.95 4.97 15.40
C GLY A 570 0.68 3.77 14.47
N ARG A 571 0.26 2.64 15.04
CA ARG A 571 0.12 1.38 14.30
C ARG A 571 -1.05 1.41 13.31
N PHE A 572 -0.77 1.23 12.04
CA PHE A 572 -1.76 0.99 10.99
C PHE A 572 -2.00 -0.51 10.82
N THR A 573 -3.27 -0.89 10.64
CA THR A 573 -3.71 -2.28 10.46
C THR A 573 -4.40 -2.47 9.12
N PRO A 574 -4.65 -3.70 8.64
CA PRO A 574 -5.57 -3.87 7.51
C PRO A 574 -6.95 -3.30 7.84
N ALA A 575 -7.69 -2.90 6.81
CA ALA A 575 -9.10 -2.56 6.96
C ALA A 575 -9.97 -3.83 7.12
N TYR A 576 -9.58 -4.91 6.45
CA TYR A 576 -10.22 -6.22 6.54
C TYR A 576 -9.28 -7.34 6.09
N LEU A 577 -9.66 -8.58 6.40
CA LEU A 577 -8.97 -9.77 5.88
C LEU A 577 -9.71 -10.33 4.68
N SER A 578 -8.96 -10.92 3.75
CA SER A 578 -9.45 -11.76 2.65
C SER A 578 -8.95 -13.18 2.86
N ILE A 579 -9.82 -14.15 2.57
CA ILE A 579 -9.55 -15.57 2.76
C ILE A 579 -9.76 -16.33 1.47
N THR A 580 -8.77 -17.14 1.12
CA THR A 580 -8.86 -18.13 0.05
C THR A 580 -8.67 -19.52 0.63
N GLY A 581 -9.71 -20.35 0.62
CA GLY A 581 -9.64 -21.75 1.05
C GLY A 581 -9.30 -22.70 -0.09
N ASN A 582 -8.69 -23.84 0.24
CA ASN A 582 -8.60 -24.97 -0.69
C ASN A 582 -9.92 -25.75 -0.77
N THR A 583 -9.92 -26.84 -1.54
CA THR A 583 -11.02 -27.83 -1.56
C THR A 583 -10.58 -29.08 -0.80
N PRO A 584 -11.03 -29.29 0.45
CA PRO A 584 -10.57 -30.41 1.26
C PRO A 584 -11.10 -31.75 0.74
N GLU A 585 -10.34 -32.82 0.95
CA GLU A 585 -10.74 -34.18 0.60
C GLU A 585 -10.73 -35.06 1.86
N ALA A 586 -11.89 -35.53 2.29
CA ALA A 586 -11.99 -36.52 3.36
C ALA A 586 -11.57 -37.92 2.84
N VAL A 587 -10.99 -38.73 3.71
CA VAL A 587 -10.57 -40.11 3.38
C VAL A 587 -11.29 -41.14 4.24
N GLN A 588 -11.71 -42.26 3.64
CA GLN A 588 -12.37 -43.34 4.35
C GLN A 588 -11.43 -44.06 5.32
N SER A 589 -11.94 -44.46 6.48
CA SER A 589 -11.14 -45.09 7.54
C SER A 589 -10.80 -46.56 7.25
N CYS A 590 -11.60 -47.24 6.43
CA CYS A 590 -11.40 -48.64 6.06
C CYS A 590 -11.19 -48.84 4.54
N GLY A 591 -10.40 -47.96 3.93
CA GLY A 591 -10.03 -48.05 2.51
C GLY A 591 -11.12 -47.58 1.54
N THR A 592 -12.27 -48.26 1.50
CA THR A 592 -13.38 -47.93 0.58
C THR A 592 -14.63 -47.42 1.29
N PHE A 593 -14.72 -47.59 2.61
CA PHE A 593 -15.88 -47.18 3.39
C PHE A 593 -15.46 -46.74 4.80
N THR A 594 -16.37 -46.07 5.50
CA THR A 594 -16.26 -45.73 6.92
C THR A 594 -17.53 -46.17 7.65
N TYR A 595 -17.41 -46.75 8.85
CA TYR A 595 -18.58 -47.04 9.66
C TYR A 595 -19.15 -45.79 10.33
N LEU A 596 -20.46 -45.73 10.56
CA LEU A 596 -21.02 -44.72 11.47
C LEU A 596 -20.42 -44.89 12.87
N ASP A 597 -20.19 -43.76 13.55
CA ASP A 597 -19.38 -43.57 14.76
C ASP A 597 -17.86 -43.80 14.60
N GLN A 598 -17.38 -44.20 13.43
CA GLN A 598 -15.94 -44.34 13.18
C GLN A 598 -15.37 -42.98 12.80
N PRO A 599 -14.37 -42.45 13.54
CA PRO A 599 -13.68 -41.24 13.13
C PRO A 599 -12.94 -41.45 11.81
N PHE A 600 -12.94 -40.43 10.96
CA PHE A 600 -12.22 -40.41 9.69
C PHE A 600 -11.46 -39.10 9.51
N GLY A 601 -10.39 -39.11 8.72
CA GLY A 601 -9.52 -37.95 8.54
C GLY A 601 -9.68 -37.27 7.19
N PHE A 602 -8.80 -36.30 6.95
CA PHE A 602 -8.57 -35.72 5.63
C PHE A 602 -7.37 -36.39 4.96
N LYS A 603 -7.38 -36.42 3.63
CA LYS A 603 -6.28 -36.93 2.83
C LYS A 603 -5.08 -36.00 2.95
N THR A 604 -3.90 -36.57 3.13
CA THR A 604 -2.65 -35.80 3.23
C THR A 604 -2.41 -34.94 1.99
N GLY A 605 -2.17 -33.65 2.21
CA GLY A 605 -2.03 -32.61 1.18
C GLY A 605 -3.36 -31.99 0.72
N ALA A 606 -4.49 -32.45 1.25
CA ALA A 606 -5.83 -31.94 0.98
C ALA A 606 -6.61 -31.69 2.29
N GLU A 607 -5.89 -31.47 3.40
CA GLU A 607 -6.45 -30.97 4.65
C GLU A 607 -7.07 -29.57 4.46
N PRO A 608 -8.09 -29.19 5.25
CA PRO A 608 -8.65 -27.84 5.19
C PRO A 608 -7.59 -26.78 5.47
N SER A 609 -7.38 -25.89 4.51
CA SER A 609 -6.40 -24.81 4.61
C SER A 609 -6.96 -23.50 4.05
N ILE A 610 -6.67 -22.40 4.73
CA ILE A 610 -6.96 -21.04 4.27
C ILE A 610 -5.68 -20.24 4.11
N GLN A 611 -5.57 -19.52 3.01
CA GLN A 611 -4.63 -18.41 2.85
C GLN A 611 -5.31 -17.13 3.33
N VAL A 612 -4.64 -16.37 4.20
CA VAL A 612 -5.16 -15.14 4.81
C VAL A 612 -4.32 -13.96 4.37
N ALA A 613 -4.97 -12.91 3.84
CA ALA A 613 -4.31 -11.68 3.44
C ALA A 613 -5.02 -10.44 3.97
N GLY A 614 -4.26 -9.40 4.35
CA GLY A 614 -4.77 -8.10 4.74
C GLY A 614 -5.03 -7.21 3.53
N PHE A 615 -6.11 -6.44 3.58
CA PHE A 615 -6.52 -5.49 2.56
C PHE A 615 -6.72 -4.10 3.16
N ASP A 616 -6.39 -3.07 2.38
CA ASP A 616 -6.65 -1.67 2.73
C ASP A 616 -8.13 -1.29 2.48
N ALA A 617 -8.51 -0.07 2.87
CA ALA A 617 -9.88 0.43 2.71
C ALA A 617 -10.35 0.53 1.24
N GLN A 618 -9.41 0.52 0.29
CA GLN A 618 -9.68 0.57 -1.16
C GLN A 618 -9.67 -0.82 -1.82
N GLY A 619 -9.46 -1.90 -1.06
CA GLY A 619 -9.46 -3.27 -1.56
C GLY A 619 -8.16 -3.70 -2.23
N ARG A 620 -7.03 -3.06 -1.91
CA ARG A 620 -5.69 -3.47 -2.32
C ARG A 620 -5.02 -4.27 -1.21
N VAL A 621 -4.17 -5.23 -1.57
CA VAL A 621 -3.41 -6.04 -0.60
C VAL A 621 -2.41 -5.16 0.15
N THR A 622 -2.39 -5.27 1.47
CA THR A 622 -1.33 -4.69 2.31
C THR A 622 -0.16 -5.66 2.36
N THR A 623 0.98 -5.28 1.77
CA THR A 623 2.19 -6.10 1.67
C THR A 623 2.82 -6.30 3.04
N ASN A 624 2.90 -5.22 3.83
CA ASN A 624 3.51 -5.24 5.16
C ASN A 624 2.78 -6.15 6.14
N TYR A 625 1.45 -6.30 6.02
CA TYR A 625 0.69 -7.24 6.83
C TYR A 625 1.12 -8.70 6.60
N GLN A 626 1.69 -9.01 5.44
CA GLN A 626 2.11 -10.37 5.12
C GLN A 626 3.44 -10.76 5.78
N ASN A 627 4.13 -9.82 6.44
CA ASN A 627 5.51 -9.99 6.85
C ASN A 627 5.64 -10.43 8.32
N GLY A 628 6.01 -11.69 8.54
CA GLY A 628 6.41 -12.19 9.86
C GLY A 628 5.35 -11.95 10.94
N ASP A 629 5.74 -11.29 12.03
CA ASP A 629 4.86 -11.02 13.18
C ASP A 629 3.75 -9.99 12.89
N TRP A 630 3.82 -9.30 11.75
CA TRP A 630 2.72 -8.45 11.28
C TRP A 630 1.53 -9.25 10.74
N TRP A 631 1.74 -10.53 10.41
CA TRP A 631 0.65 -11.43 10.06
C TRP A 631 -0.07 -11.93 11.32
N ARG A 632 -0.81 -11.03 11.95
CA ARG A 632 -1.43 -11.22 13.28
C ARG A 632 -2.55 -12.26 13.32
N TYR A 633 -2.92 -12.86 12.17
CA TYR A 633 -3.81 -14.03 12.14
C TYR A 633 -3.18 -15.26 12.81
N LYS A 634 -1.85 -15.44 12.65
CA LYS A 634 -1.11 -16.50 13.32
C LYS A 634 -0.97 -16.23 14.82
N HIS A 635 -1.30 -15.03 15.30
CA HIS A 635 -0.84 -14.44 16.56
C HIS A 635 0.69 -14.45 16.69
N ARG A 636 1.23 -13.44 17.37
CA ARG A 636 2.69 -13.40 17.64
C ARG A 636 3.08 -14.53 18.60
N ASP A 637 2.28 -14.74 19.64
CA ASP A 637 2.54 -15.75 20.66
C ASP A 637 1.95 -17.11 20.24
N GLU A 638 2.81 -18.13 20.17
CA GLU A 638 2.42 -19.47 19.70
C GLU A 638 1.35 -20.15 20.58
N ALA A 639 1.23 -19.76 21.84
CA ALA A 639 0.19 -20.26 22.73
C ALA A 639 -1.20 -19.69 22.42
N GLU A 640 -1.27 -18.55 21.73
CA GLU A 640 -2.51 -17.80 21.47
C GLU A 640 -2.99 -17.92 20.03
N ARG A 641 -2.28 -18.69 19.19
CA ARG A 641 -2.65 -18.87 17.79
C ARG A 641 -4.10 -19.31 17.65
N ASN A 642 -4.81 -18.73 16.68
CA ASN A 642 -6.19 -19.08 16.38
C ASN A 642 -6.37 -20.57 16.03
N GLN A 643 -6.76 -21.39 17.01
CA GLN A 643 -6.93 -22.84 16.86
C GLN A 643 -8.26 -23.26 16.20
N TRP A 644 -8.98 -22.33 15.56
CA TRP A 644 -10.34 -22.52 15.04
C TRP A 644 -11.26 -23.15 16.09
N SER A 645 -11.32 -22.54 17.27
CA SER A 645 -11.99 -23.10 18.44
C SER A 645 -13.51 -23.11 18.30
N GLU A 646 -14.08 -22.31 17.40
CA GLU A 646 -15.52 -22.29 17.10
C GLU A 646 -15.88 -23.08 15.84
N ARG A 647 -14.94 -23.86 15.29
CA ARG A 647 -15.22 -24.70 14.13
C ARG A 647 -16.34 -25.69 14.40
N SER A 648 -17.14 -25.96 13.37
CA SER A 648 -18.21 -26.96 13.44
C SER A 648 -18.38 -27.69 12.11
N TYR A 649 -18.97 -28.88 12.18
CA TYR A 649 -19.33 -29.67 11.00
C TYR A 649 -20.84 -29.66 10.81
N GLN A 650 -21.30 -29.49 9.57
CA GLN A 650 -22.73 -29.47 9.24
C GLN A 650 -23.05 -30.55 8.21
N ASP A 651 -24.00 -31.42 8.52
CA ASP A 651 -24.40 -32.50 7.60
C ASP A 651 -25.25 -31.97 6.44
N GLY A 652 -24.78 -32.17 5.22
CA GLY A 652 -25.50 -31.89 3.98
C GLY A 652 -26.35 -33.07 3.49
N THR A 653 -26.15 -34.28 4.00
CA THR A 653 -26.93 -35.47 3.61
C THR A 653 -28.35 -35.46 4.18
N LYS A 654 -28.54 -34.81 5.33
CA LYS A 654 -29.75 -34.82 6.18
C LYS A 654 -30.14 -36.22 6.65
N LYS A 655 -29.19 -37.16 6.63
CA LYS A 655 -29.41 -38.55 7.06
C LYS A 655 -28.86 -38.79 8.45
N ALA A 656 -27.78 -38.11 8.85
CA ALA A 656 -27.12 -38.34 10.12
C ALA A 656 -26.61 -37.03 10.72
N VAL A 657 -26.05 -37.07 11.92
CA VAL A 657 -25.38 -35.91 12.52
C VAL A 657 -23.89 -36.12 12.38
N ILE A 658 -23.16 -35.10 11.95
CA ILE A 658 -21.70 -35.10 11.95
C ILE A 658 -21.20 -34.22 13.09
N ALA A 659 -20.17 -34.69 13.79
CA ALA A 659 -19.51 -33.94 14.85
C ALA A 659 -18.03 -34.28 14.89
N ASP A 660 -17.25 -33.46 15.59
CA ASP A 660 -15.88 -33.83 15.96
C ASP A 660 -15.90 -35.06 16.88
N SER A 661 -15.01 -36.03 16.64
CA SER A 661 -14.95 -37.25 17.44
C SER A 661 -14.54 -37.03 18.90
N GLN A 662 -13.93 -35.88 19.22
CA GLN A 662 -13.51 -35.52 20.58
C GLN A 662 -14.46 -34.51 21.25
N ALA A 663 -15.64 -34.26 20.67
CA ALA A 663 -16.60 -33.29 21.18
C ALA A 663 -16.89 -33.47 22.69
N PRO A 664 -16.93 -32.39 23.50
CA PRO A 664 -16.94 -30.98 23.10
C PRO A 664 -15.55 -30.39 22.79
N ALA A 665 -14.46 -31.14 22.98
CA ALA A 665 -13.15 -30.74 22.48
C ALA A 665 -13.06 -30.96 20.97
N HIS A 666 -12.01 -30.46 20.35
CA HIS A 666 -11.77 -30.70 18.94
C HIS A 666 -10.53 -31.55 18.71
N SER A 667 -10.65 -32.48 17.77
CA SER A 667 -9.55 -33.25 17.22
C SER A 667 -8.69 -32.38 16.27
N GLY A 668 -7.41 -32.71 16.18
CA GLY A 668 -6.46 -31.98 15.32
C GLY A 668 -6.05 -30.61 15.86
N GLN A 669 -5.17 -29.94 15.11
CA GLN A 669 -4.54 -28.67 15.47
C GLN A 669 -4.38 -27.78 14.24
N VAL A 670 -4.39 -26.46 14.42
CA VAL A 670 -4.16 -25.51 13.33
C VAL A 670 -2.67 -25.18 13.24
N ASN A 671 -2.07 -25.55 12.11
CA ASN A 671 -0.69 -25.26 11.77
C ASN A 671 -0.58 -24.04 10.85
N TYR A 672 0.54 -23.35 10.91
CA TYR A 672 0.74 -22.10 10.17
C TYR A 672 2.03 -22.10 9.35
N ARG A 673 1.93 -21.62 8.11
CA ARG A 673 3.04 -21.37 7.21
C ARG A 673 3.13 -19.88 6.94
N GLY A 674 4.33 -19.31 6.96
CA GLY A 674 4.56 -17.87 6.77
C GLY A 674 4.84 -17.45 5.32
N SER A 675 4.89 -18.40 4.38
CA SER A 675 5.09 -18.09 2.96
C SER A 675 4.60 -19.25 2.07
N PRO A 676 3.42 -19.12 1.43
CA PRO A 676 2.41 -18.10 1.70
C PRO A 676 1.83 -18.22 3.12
N ASN A 677 1.21 -17.13 3.59
CA ASN A 677 0.53 -17.04 4.88
C ASN A 677 -0.73 -17.92 4.91
N VAL A 678 -0.56 -19.14 5.41
CA VAL A 678 -1.58 -20.20 5.38
C VAL A 678 -1.80 -20.78 6.77
N ALA A 679 -3.05 -20.99 7.14
CA ALA A 679 -3.46 -21.79 8.29
C ALA A 679 -4.14 -23.09 7.82
N GLU A 680 -3.72 -24.22 8.39
CA GLU A 680 -4.02 -25.58 7.93
C GLU A 680 -4.42 -26.46 9.11
N LEU A 681 -5.60 -27.09 9.05
CA LEU A 681 -6.10 -27.97 10.10
C LEU A 681 -5.62 -29.40 9.89
N ILE A 682 -4.67 -29.86 10.71
CA ILE A 682 -4.06 -31.18 10.59
C ILE A 682 -4.58 -32.12 11.68
N GLY A 683 -4.87 -33.36 11.30
CA GLY A 683 -5.26 -34.42 12.24
C GLY A 683 -6.68 -34.30 12.78
N ALA A 684 -7.52 -33.47 12.15
CA ALA A 684 -8.94 -33.42 12.47
C ALA A 684 -9.64 -34.74 12.07
N GLN A 685 -10.51 -35.20 12.95
CA GLN A 685 -11.21 -36.47 12.90
C GLN A 685 -12.72 -36.27 13.17
N PRO A 686 -13.49 -35.79 12.20
CA PRO A 686 -14.94 -35.85 12.27
C PRO A 686 -15.46 -37.29 12.26
N SER A 687 -16.70 -37.46 12.72
CA SER A 687 -17.43 -38.73 12.68
C SER A 687 -18.91 -38.49 12.45
N TYR A 688 -19.53 -39.34 11.62
CA TYR A 688 -20.97 -39.38 11.47
C TYR A 688 -21.58 -40.25 12.55
N GLN A 689 -22.42 -39.67 13.39
CA GLN A 689 -23.03 -40.34 14.52
C GLN A 689 -24.16 -41.27 14.07
N ARG A 690 -24.13 -42.48 14.62
CA ARG A 690 -25.17 -43.48 14.40
C ARG A 690 -26.40 -43.17 15.24
N THR A 691 -27.56 -43.58 14.74
CA THR A 691 -28.84 -43.53 15.48
C THR A 691 -29.39 -44.93 15.69
N GLN A 692 -30.39 -45.09 16.55
CA GLN A 692 -31.10 -46.38 16.73
C GLN A 692 -31.79 -46.86 15.45
N THR A 693 -32.14 -45.94 14.54
CA THR A 693 -32.76 -46.29 13.27
C THR A 693 -31.68 -46.76 12.31
N PRO A 694 -31.72 -48.02 11.83
CA PRO A 694 -30.75 -48.54 10.87
C PRO A 694 -30.80 -47.77 9.55
N GLN A 695 -29.64 -47.55 8.93
CA GLN A 695 -29.52 -46.76 7.72
C GLN A 695 -28.82 -47.54 6.62
N GLU A 696 -29.36 -47.45 5.40
CA GLU A 696 -28.70 -47.95 4.19
C GLU A 696 -27.40 -47.16 3.94
N PRO A 697 -26.44 -47.71 3.18
CA PRO A 697 -25.22 -46.99 2.86
C PRO A 697 -25.53 -45.68 2.12
N PHE A 698 -24.75 -44.65 2.43
CA PHE A 698 -24.87 -43.35 1.77
C PHE A 698 -23.52 -42.66 1.69
N ASP A 699 -23.35 -41.77 0.72
CA ASP A 699 -22.14 -40.99 0.60
C ASP A 699 -22.12 -39.82 1.58
N ALA A 700 -20.96 -39.58 2.19
CA ALA A 700 -20.73 -38.42 3.04
C ALA A 700 -20.88 -37.12 2.23
N LYS A 701 -21.52 -36.12 2.85
CA LYS A 701 -21.62 -34.75 2.33
C LYS A 701 -21.77 -33.82 3.52
N PHE A 702 -20.77 -33.00 3.79
CA PHE A 702 -20.78 -32.09 4.92
C PHE A 702 -19.99 -30.82 4.64
N ASP A 703 -20.24 -29.81 5.45
CA ASP A 703 -19.49 -28.55 5.46
C ASP A 703 -18.62 -28.49 6.72
N LEU A 704 -17.42 -27.92 6.60
CA LEU A 704 -16.64 -27.42 7.73
C LEU A 704 -16.82 -25.91 7.80
N VAL A 705 -17.40 -25.44 8.90
CA VAL A 705 -17.73 -24.03 9.12
C VAL A 705 -16.80 -23.45 10.17
N LEU A 706 -16.13 -22.36 9.80
CA LEU A 706 -15.34 -21.50 10.67
C LEU A 706 -16.17 -20.27 11.02
N SER A 707 -16.24 -19.92 12.32
CA SER A 707 -16.95 -18.71 12.75
C SER A 707 -16.21 -17.45 12.33
N ALA A 708 -16.82 -16.28 12.46
CA ALA A 708 -16.12 -15.01 12.22
C ALA A 708 -14.90 -14.83 13.14
N LEU A 709 -14.92 -15.38 14.36
CA LEU A 709 -13.78 -15.34 15.29
C LEU A 709 -12.64 -16.24 14.82
N ASP A 710 -12.95 -17.40 14.25
CA ASP A 710 -11.94 -18.30 13.66
C ASP A 710 -11.24 -17.67 12.44
N VAL A 711 -11.83 -16.63 11.83
CA VAL A 711 -11.28 -15.90 10.68
C VAL A 711 -11.02 -14.42 10.98
N SER A 712 -10.70 -14.12 12.24
CA SER A 712 -10.23 -12.82 12.68
C SER A 712 -8.80 -12.90 13.22
N ASP A 713 -8.07 -11.79 13.14
CA ASP A 713 -6.75 -11.65 13.75
C ASP A 713 -6.81 -11.09 15.18
N GLU A 714 -5.64 -10.98 15.80
CA GLU A 714 -5.46 -10.50 17.17
C GLU A 714 -5.95 -9.06 17.40
N ASP A 715 -6.02 -8.24 16.34
CA ASP A 715 -6.54 -6.86 16.41
C ASP A 715 -8.06 -6.80 16.19
N GLY A 716 -8.72 -7.96 16.03
CA GLY A 716 -10.16 -8.08 15.78
C GLY A 716 -10.55 -7.81 14.33
N ILE A 717 -9.59 -7.81 13.41
CA ILE A 717 -9.81 -7.58 11.99
C ILE A 717 -10.23 -8.91 11.38
N CYS A 718 -11.40 -8.91 10.78
CA CYS A 718 -12.09 -10.14 10.36
C CYS A 718 -12.16 -10.26 8.84
N TYR A 719 -12.45 -11.48 8.38
CA TYR A 719 -12.78 -11.74 6.98
C TYR A 719 -14.03 -10.98 6.52
N ARG A 720 -13.91 -10.25 5.39
CA ARG A 720 -14.98 -9.46 4.76
C ARG A 720 -14.83 -9.43 3.24
N ASP A 721 -15.92 -9.11 2.53
CA ASP A 721 -15.90 -8.89 1.08
C ASP A 721 -15.36 -7.49 0.70
N SER A 722 -15.48 -6.52 1.61
CA SER A 722 -14.96 -5.15 1.50
C SER A 722 -14.81 -4.51 2.88
N ALA A 723 -14.13 -3.35 2.96
CA ALA A 723 -13.92 -2.63 4.22
C ALA A 723 -15.23 -2.26 4.94
N SER A 724 -16.29 -1.95 4.19
CA SER A 724 -17.61 -1.57 4.71
C SER A 724 -18.56 -2.74 4.96
N ALA A 725 -18.21 -3.96 4.53
CA ALA A 725 -19.02 -5.15 4.75
C ALA A 725 -18.93 -5.63 6.23
N PRO A 726 -19.95 -6.34 6.75
CA PRO A 726 -19.86 -6.94 8.08
C PRO A 726 -18.89 -8.13 8.11
N CYS A 727 -18.36 -8.45 9.29
CA CYS A 727 -17.60 -9.68 9.51
C CYS A 727 -18.42 -10.91 9.13
N ARG A 728 -17.76 -11.90 8.52
CA ARG A 728 -18.38 -13.18 8.16
C ARG A 728 -17.47 -14.36 8.52
N GLY A 729 -18.09 -15.52 8.74
CA GLY A 729 -17.38 -16.80 8.82
C GLY A 729 -16.94 -17.29 7.44
N PHE A 730 -16.18 -18.37 7.44
CA PHE A 730 -15.72 -19.08 6.24
C PHE A 730 -16.24 -20.51 6.24
N THR A 731 -16.56 -21.06 5.07
CA THR A 731 -17.10 -22.42 4.96
C THR A 731 -16.40 -23.17 3.85
N PHE A 732 -15.86 -24.34 4.19
CA PHE A 732 -15.49 -25.35 3.22
C PHE A 732 -16.73 -26.19 2.94
N SER A 733 -17.34 -25.95 1.79
CA SER A 733 -18.62 -26.58 1.42
C SER A 733 -18.45 -27.91 0.69
N ASP A 734 -19.48 -28.76 0.78
CA ASP A 734 -19.67 -29.96 -0.03
C ASP A 734 -18.51 -30.99 0.09
N ILE A 735 -17.90 -31.10 1.26
CA ILE A 735 -16.84 -32.08 1.52
C ILE A 735 -17.44 -33.49 1.43
N GLY A 736 -16.82 -34.32 0.58
CA GLY A 736 -17.27 -35.69 0.29
C GLY A 736 -18.28 -35.79 -0.86
N ASP A 737 -18.87 -34.68 -1.31
CA ASP A 737 -19.90 -34.72 -2.34
C ASP A 737 -19.36 -35.22 -3.69
N GLY A 738 -20.04 -36.21 -4.28
CA GLY A 738 -19.61 -36.86 -5.51
C GLY A 738 -18.26 -37.59 -5.43
N LYS A 739 -17.73 -37.87 -4.24
CA LYS A 739 -16.43 -38.56 -4.04
C LYS A 739 -16.54 -40.05 -3.72
N ALA A 740 -17.76 -40.62 -3.71
CA ALA A 740 -18.02 -42.01 -3.30
C ALA A 740 -17.45 -42.33 -1.90
N PHE A 741 -17.54 -41.36 -0.98
CA PHE A 741 -17.20 -41.57 0.42
C PHE A 741 -18.35 -42.34 1.08
N GLU A 742 -18.34 -43.67 0.97
CA GLU A 742 -19.44 -44.48 1.47
C GLU A 742 -19.40 -44.63 3.00
N LEU A 743 -20.51 -44.28 3.66
CA LEU A 743 -20.77 -44.51 5.08
C LEU A 743 -21.64 -45.75 5.25
N ARG A 744 -21.26 -46.63 6.19
CA ARG A 744 -21.98 -47.89 6.48
C ARG A 744 -22.48 -47.93 7.91
N TYR A 745 -23.75 -48.29 8.09
CA TYR A 745 -24.28 -48.65 9.39
C TYR A 745 -23.82 -50.07 9.74
N GLY A 746 -22.77 -50.20 10.55
CA GLY A 746 -22.10 -51.46 10.83
C GLY A 746 -22.33 -52.05 12.22
N ARG A 747 -21.95 -53.33 12.37
CA ARG A 747 -21.72 -54.00 13.65
C ARG A 747 -20.80 -55.21 13.47
N MET A 748 -20.18 -55.66 14.55
CA MET A 748 -19.52 -56.96 14.63
C MET A 748 -20.46 -57.99 15.26
N VAL A 749 -20.41 -59.23 14.78
CA VAL A 749 -21.23 -60.35 15.22
C VAL A 749 -20.30 -61.50 15.62
N LEU A 750 -20.43 -61.94 16.87
CA LEU A 750 -19.79 -63.16 17.37
C LEU A 750 -20.85 -64.25 17.41
N GLU A 751 -20.55 -65.41 16.83
CA GLU A 751 -21.48 -66.54 16.77
C GLU A 751 -21.15 -67.59 17.84
N ASN A 752 -22.18 -68.30 18.28
CA ASN A 752 -22.02 -69.42 19.20
C ASN A 752 -21.14 -70.52 18.58
N GLY A 753 -20.24 -71.07 19.38
CA GLY A 753 -19.40 -72.22 18.99
C GLY A 753 -19.87 -73.48 19.68
N TYR A 754 -19.92 -74.60 18.96
CA TYR A 754 -20.26 -75.92 19.51
C TYR A 754 -19.17 -76.93 19.15
N GLY A 755 -18.65 -77.66 20.15
CA GLY A 755 -17.65 -78.71 19.92
C GLY A 755 -17.47 -79.65 21.11
N PRO A 756 -16.83 -80.81 20.92
CA PRO A 756 -16.54 -81.73 22.02
C PRO A 756 -15.49 -81.11 22.97
N GLN A 757 -15.54 -81.48 24.25
CA GLN A 757 -14.60 -81.00 25.26
C GLN A 757 -13.14 -81.45 25.04
N SER A 758 -12.90 -82.36 24.10
CA SER A 758 -11.59 -82.92 23.76
C SER A 758 -10.90 -82.24 22.57
N GLU A 759 -11.53 -81.23 21.96
CA GLU A 759 -10.99 -80.54 20.78
C GLU A 759 -10.97 -79.01 20.96
N SER A 760 -10.16 -78.34 20.14
CA SER A 760 -10.16 -76.89 20.07
C SER A 760 -11.47 -76.41 19.46
N LEU A 761 -12.08 -75.39 20.07
CA LEU A 761 -13.35 -74.84 19.61
C LEU A 761 -13.12 -73.55 18.82
N ARG A 762 -13.70 -73.49 17.62
CA ARG A 762 -13.71 -72.30 16.77
C ARG A 762 -15.06 -71.58 16.87
N LEU A 763 -15.04 -70.27 17.08
CA LEU A 763 -16.20 -69.39 17.03
C LEU A 763 -16.05 -68.43 15.84
N PRO A 764 -17.01 -68.41 14.90
CA PRO A 764 -17.03 -67.43 13.83
C PRO A 764 -17.22 -66.01 14.36
N LEU A 765 -16.44 -65.08 13.82
CA LEU A 765 -16.58 -63.64 14.03
C LEU A 765 -16.73 -62.97 12.66
N ARG A 766 -17.64 -62.02 12.53
CA ARG A 766 -17.81 -61.29 11.27
C ARG A 766 -18.30 -59.88 11.48
N SER A 767 -17.94 -58.97 10.58
CA SER A 767 -18.59 -57.66 10.51
C SER A 767 -19.73 -57.68 9.50
N GLU A 768 -20.82 -57.01 9.85
CA GLU A 768 -21.99 -56.81 9.00
C GLU A 768 -22.27 -55.32 8.82
N TYR A 769 -23.00 -54.99 7.76
CA TYR A 769 -23.63 -53.69 7.60
C TYR A 769 -25.06 -53.82 7.09
N VAL A 770 -25.85 -52.77 7.27
CA VAL A 770 -27.21 -52.68 6.75
C VAL A 770 -27.13 -52.41 5.25
N SER A 771 -27.52 -53.38 4.44
CA SER A 771 -27.52 -53.26 2.98
C SER A 771 -28.80 -52.63 2.42
N SER A 772 -29.92 -52.80 3.13
CA SER A 772 -31.19 -52.13 2.86
C SER A 772 -32.03 -52.06 4.15
N ALA A 773 -32.98 -51.12 4.22
CA ALA A 773 -33.87 -50.96 5.36
C ALA A 773 -35.30 -50.68 4.87
N THR A 774 -36.20 -51.65 5.01
CA THR A 774 -37.61 -51.50 4.62
C THR A 774 -38.48 -51.32 5.86
N ALA A 775 -39.18 -50.19 5.97
CA ALA A 775 -40.03 -49.87 7.13
C ALA A 775 -39.32 -50.03 8.50
N GLY A 776 -38.05 -49.65 8.57
CA GLY A 776 -37.23 -49.74 9.78
C GLY A 776 -36.67 -51.13 10.08
N VAL A 777 -36.93 -52.14 9.22
CA VAL A 777 -36.35 -53.48 9.35
C VAL A 777 -35.09 -53.57 8.49
N PRO A 778 -33.89 -53.70 9.09
CA PRO A 778 -32.63 -53.78 8.36
C PRO A 778 -32.37 -55.17 7.78
N VAL A 779 -31.80 -55.22 6.59
CA VAL A 779 -31.17 -56.42 6.00
C VAL A 779 -29.67 -56.35 6.24
N TRP A 780 -29.20 -57.13 7.20
CA TRP A 780 -27.78 -57.26 7.53
C TRP A 780 -27.06 -58.18 6.53
N THR A 781 -25.96 -57.70 5.98
CA THR A 781 -25.11 -58.42 5.04
C THR A 781 -23.66 -58.39 5.53
N LEU A 782 -22.89 -59.43 5.25
CA LEU A 782 -21.44 -59.47 5.53
C LEU A 782 -20.74 -58.26 4.91
N ASN A 783 -19.93 -57.54 5.69
CA ASN A 783 -19.08 -56.50 5.15
C ASN A 783 -17.78 -57.11 4.57
N GLY A 784 -17.88 -57.61 3.34
CA GLY A 784 -16.75 -58.24 2.64
C GLY A 784 -15.56 -57.30 2.36
N ASP A 785 -15.73 -55.98 2.48
CA ASP A 785 -14.66 -55.01 2.24
C ASP A 785 -13.85 -54.72 3.51
N ASP A 786 -14.32 -55.14 4.68
CA ASP A 786 -13.68 -54.86 5.96
C ASP A 786 -12.39 -55.68 6.14
N ASN A 787 -11.27 -55.00 5.97
CA ASN A 787 -9.92 -55.52 6.19
C ASN A 787 -9.12 -54.69 7.21
N CYS A 788 -9.80 -53.81 7.96
CA CYS A 788 -9.16 -52.87 8.89
C CYS A 788 -9.61 -53.09 10.35
N SER A 789 -10.79 -53.67 10.58
CA SER A 789 -11.29 -53.91 11.94
C SER A 789 -10.43 -54.94 12.65
N VAL A 790 -10.03 -54.61 13.89
CA VAL A 790 -9.24 -55.49 14.75
C VAL A 790 -10.08 -56.03 15.90
N PHE A 791 -9.68 -57.19 16.43
CA PHE A 791 -10.29 -57.79 17.60
C PHE A 791 -9.22 -58.43 18.49
N ASN A 792 -9.53 -58.57 19.78
CA ASN A 792 -8.58 -59.13 20.75
C ASN A 792 -9.28 -60.12 21.69
N THR A 793 -8.62 -61.25 21.93
CA THR A 793 -9.13 -62.39 22.71
C THR A 793 -8.49 -62.49 24.10
N GLN A 794 -7.65 -61.54 24.48
CA GLN A 794 -7.09 -61.43 25.82
C GLN A 794 -8.20 -61.24 26.84
N THR A 795 -8.10 -61.96 27.97
CA THR A 795 -9.10 -61.90 29.03
C THR A 795 -9.29 -60.46 29.52
N SER A 796 -10.53 -59.98 29.41
CA SER A 796 -10.97 -58.72 30.02
C SER A 796 -11.67 -59.02 31.35
N LEU A 797 -11.46 -58.15 32.34
CA LEU A 797 -12.22 -58.15 33.59
C LEU A 797 -13.44 -57.23 33.52
N ASP A 798 -13.60 -56.46 32.43
CA ASP A 798 -14.69 -55.50 32.27
C ASP A 798 -16.00 -56.21 31.92
N ALA A 799 -16.94 -56.22 32.88
CA ALA A 799 -18.28 -56.74 32.68
C ALA A 799 -19.24 -55.73 32.02
N GLY A 800 -18.87 -54.45 31.89
CA GLY A 800 -19.62 -53.38 31.23
C GLY A 800 -19.27 -53.15 29.76
N GLU A 801 -19.80 -52.07 29.18
CA GLU A 801 -19.70 -51.78 27.74
C GLU A 801 -18.65 -50.69 27.42
N THR A 802 -17.73 -50.40 28.35
CA THR A 802 -16.74 -49.32 28.23
C THR A 802 -15.47 -49.72 27.48
N ALA A 803 -15.00 -50.95 27.67
CA ALA A 803 -13.84 -51.44 26.94
C ALA A 803 -14.11 -51.55 25.44
N THR A 804 -13.06 -51.34 24.63
CA THR A 804 -13.10 -51.43 23.16
C THR A 804 -12.29 -52.60 22.59
N SER A 805 -11.65 -53.38 23.46
CA SER A 805 -10.81 -54.52 23.09
C SER A 805 -10.73 -55.54 24.23
N GLY A 806 -10.58 -56.82 23.87
CA GLY A 806 -10.46 -57.94 24.80
C GLY A 806 -11.75 -58.77 24.87
N LEU A 807 -11.67 -59.90 25.58
CA LEU A 807 -12.75 -60.87 25.71
C LEU A 807 -13.12 -61.06 27.17
N TYR A 808 -14.29 -60.55 27.56
CA TYR A 808 -14.90 -60.89 28.83
C TYR A 808 -15.55 -62.27 28.73
N ARG A 809 -15.31 -63.12 29.73
CA ARG A 809 -15.86 -64.48 29.80
C ARG A 809 -16.28 -64.83 31.21
N VAL A 810 -17.34 -65.61 31.33
CA VAL A 810 -17.78 -66.18 32.61
C VAL A 810 -17.48 -67.67 32.61
N LEU A 811 -16.57 -68.10 33.49
CA LEU A 811 -16.24 -69.52 33.65
C LEU A 811 -17.19 -70.19 34.65
N PRO A 812 -17.79 -71.35 34.33
CA PRO A 812 -18.56 -72.12 35.30
C PRO A 812 -17.70 -72.56 36.51
N SER A 813 -18.34 -72.74 37.67
CA SER A 813 -17.65 -73.23 38.87
C SER A 813 -16.96 -74.57 38.61
N GLY A 814 -15.66 -74.65 38.90
CA GLY A 814 -14.85 -75.85 38.66
C GLY A 814 -14.43 -76.08 37.22
N PHE A 815 -14.65 -75.14 36.29
CA PHE A 815 -14.12 -75.18 34.93
C PHE A 815 -12.65 -74.71 34.91
N PRO A 816 -11.75 -75.32 34.11
CA PRO A 816 -10.35 -74.89 34.04
C PRO A 816 -10.22 -73.46 33.49
N ASP A 817 -9.14 -72.76 33.84
CA ASP A 817 -8.82 -71.52 33.14
C ASP A 817 -8.61 -71.83 31.65
N LEU A 818 -9.32 -71.09 30.81
CA LEU A 818 -9.37 -71.36 29.38
C LEU A 818 -9.10 -70.07 28.61
N GLN A 819 -8.07 -70.11 27.78
CA GLN A 819 -7.64 -68.96 27.01
C GLN A 819 -8.20 -69.03 25.58
N ALA A 820 -8.55 -67.86 25.04
CA ALA A 820 -8.97 -67.67 23.67
C ALA A 820 -7.84 -67.06 22.83
N TYR A 821 -7.81 -67.40 21.55
CA TYR A 821 -6.80 -67.04 20.57
C TYR A 821 -7.46 -66.53 19.29
N SER A 822 -6.74 -65.70 18.52
CA SER A 822 -7.20 -65.17 17.23
C SER A 822 -6.79 -66.04 16.04
N ASP A 823 -5.93 -67.04 16.27
CA ASP A 823 -5.42 -67.96 15.25
C ASP A 823 -5.61 -69.43 15.64
N SER A 824 -5.71 -70.31 14.64
CA SER A 824 -5.86 -71.76 14.87
C SER A 824 -4.63 -72.43 15.44
N GLY A 825 -3.46 -71.78 15.41
CA GLY A 825 -2.22 -72.23 16.05
C GLY A 825 -2.18 -71.96 17.54
N LEU A 826 -3.20 -71.28 18.11
CA LEU A 826 -3.31 -70.93 19.52
C LEU A 826 -2.11 -70.14 20.03
N SER A 827 -1.63 -69.18 19.24
CA SER A 827 -0.38 -68.46 19.49
C SER A 827 -0.57 -66.94 19.64
N LEU A 828 -1.58 -66.39 18.98
CA LEU A 828 -1.91 -64.98 18.92
C LEU A 828 -3.22 -64.71 19.65
N ARG A 829 -3.35 -63.51 20.19
CA ARG A 829 -4.57 -63.03 20.85
C ARG A 829 -5.11 -61.74 20.27
N SER A 830 -4.46 -61.23 19.23
CA SER A 830 -4.92 -60.08 18.46
C SER A 830 -5.07 -60.54 17.02
N GLY A 831 -6.19 -60.17 16.40
CA GLY A 831 -6.49 -60.50 15.02
C GLY A 831 -7.09 -59.30 14.30
N ALA A 832 -7.06 -59.35 12.97
CA ALA A 832 -7.80 -58.44 12.12
C ALA A 832 -8.83 -59.24 11.33
N LEU A 833 -9.94 -58.59 10.96
CA LEU A 833 -10.86 -59.18 10.00
C LEU A 833 -10.20 -59.20 8.62
N VAL A 834 -10.48 -60.27 7.87
CA VAL A 834 -10.10 -60.40 6.46
C VAL A 834 -11.37 -60.68 5.68
N ASN A 835 -11.71 -59.79 4.76
CA ASN A 835 -12.99 -59.74 4.05
C ASN A 835 -14.20 -59.83 5.00
N GLY A 836 -14.14 -59.08 6.10
CA GLY A 836 -15.18 -59.04 7.13
C GLY A 836 -15.28 -60.28 8.01
N VAL A 837 -14.34 -61.23 7.92
CA VAL A 837 -14.38 -62.49 8.68
C VAL A 837 -13.15 -62.63 9.57
N GLY A 838 -13.38 -63.08 10.80
CA GLY A 838 -12.39 -63.46 11.79
C GLY A 838 -12.84 -64.72 12.53
N ASN A 839 -12.00 -65.24 13.42
CA ASN A 839 -12.37 -66.39 14.24
C ASN A 839 -11.71 -66.30 15.62
N LEU A 840 -12.43 -66.78 16.63
CA LEU A 840 -11.89 -67.04 17.94
C LEU A 840 -11.64 -68.54 18.07
N TYR A 841 -10.52 -68.91 18.70
CA TYR A 841 -10.15 -70.29 18.96
C TYR A 841 -9.91 -70.48 20.46
N PHE A 842 -10.54 -71.49 21.04
CA PHE A 842 -10.26 -71.90 22.42
C PHE A 842 -9.36 -73.14 22.44
N ALA A 843 -8.46 -73.19 23.42
CA ALA A 843 -7.72 -74.42 23.72
C ALA A 843 -8.66 -75.55 24.19
N ILE A 844 -8.13 -76.76 24.34
CA ILE A 844 -8.91 -77.93 24.77
C ILE A 844 -9.16 -77.87 26.28
N PRO A 845 -10.42 -77.78 26.77
CA PRO A 845 -10.68 -77.71 28.20
C PRO A 845 -10.70 -79.08 28.89
N ASN A 846 -10.87 -80.19 28.15
CA ASN A 846 -11.12 -81.54 28.69
C ASN A 846 -12.31 -81.64 29.67
N GLN A 847 -13.18 -80.63 29.69
CA GLN A 847 -14.35 -80.54 30.57
C GLN A 847 -15.53 -79.93 29.81
N ALA A 848 -16.73 -80.49 30.03
CA ALA A 848 -17.94 -79.96 29.43
C ALA A 848 -18.43 -78.70 30.15
N GLY A 849 -18.96 -77.73 29.42
CA GLY A 849 -19.44 -76.47 29.97
C GLY A 849 -19.89 -75.47 28.91
N GLU A 850 -20.61 -74.45 29.36
CA GLU A 850 -21.03 -73.28 28.59
C GLU A 850 -20.29 -72.06 29.12
N LEU A 851 -19.65 -71.32 28.22
CA LEU A 851 -18.92 -70.09 28.54
C LEU A 851 -19.62 -68.93 27.85
N PRO A 852 -20.36 -68.08 28.59
CA PRO A 852 -20.81 -66.80 28.09
C PRO A 852 -19.64 -65.87 27.78
N LEU A 853 -19.65 -65.31 26.58
CA LEU A 853 -18.62 -64.46 26.03
C LEU A 853 -19.20 -63.09 25.65
N LYS A 854 -18.38 -62.07 25.87
CA LYS A 854 -18.59 -60.73 25.35
C LYS A 854 -17.26 -60.23 24.81
N LEU A 855 -17.21 -60.03 23.50
CA LEU A 855 -16.02 -59.51 22.84
C LEU A 855 -16.12 -57.99 22.80
N HIS A 856 -15.22 -57.31 23.50
CA HIS A 856 -15.13 -55.86 23.44
C HIS A 856 -14.62 -55.42 22.08
N VAL A 857 -15.37 -54.51 21.47
CA VAL A 857 -15.07 -53.95 20.14
C VAL A 857 -15.14 -52.43 20.18
N GLU A 858 -14.53 -51.81 19.17
CA GLU A 858 -14.64 -50.37 18.99
C GLU A 858 -16.10 -49.91 18.85
N PRO A 859 -16.44 -48.67 19.28
CA PRO A 859 -17.83 -48.21 19.35
C PRO A 859 -18.62 -48.38 18.04
N TRP A 860 -18.00 -48.13 16.89
CA TRP A 860 -18.60 -48.28 15.55
C TRP A 860 -18.93 -49.73 15.16
N LEU A 861 -18.42 -50.72 15.90
CA LEU A 861 -18.69 -52.15 15.72
C LEU A 861 -19.65 -52.73 16.76
N LYS A 862 -20.06 -51.95 17.76
CA LYS A 862 -21.16 -52.33 18.67
C LYS A 862 -22.50 -52.32 17.92
N GLY A 863 -23.52 -52.96 18.49
CA GLY A 863 -24.86 -52.99 17.89
C GLY A 863 -25.96 -52.66 18.90
N TYR A 864 -27.09 -52.18 18.40
CA TYR A 864 -28.35 -52.12 19.17
C TYR A 864 -28.94 -53.53 19.24
N TRP A 865 -28.41 -54.32 20.16
CA TRP A 865 -28.84 -55.69 20.39
C TRP A 865 -30.09 -55.72 21.29
N ASN A 866 -30.93 -56.73 21.11
CA ASN A 866 -32.10 -56.96 21.96
C ASN A 866 -31.80 -58.07 22.98
N TYR A 867 -30.75 -57.92 23.79
CA TYR A 867 -30.49 -58.90 24.84
C TYR A 867 -31.45 -58.71 26.03
N PRO A 868 -31.77 -59.76 26.80
CA PRO A 868 -32.72 -59.66 27.90
C PRO A 868 -32.25 -58.68 28.99
N GLY A 869 -33.06 -57.67 29.28
CA GLY A 869 -32.80 -56.67 30.33
C GLY A 869 -32.08 -55.40 29.86
N ASP A 870 -31.79 -55.30 28.57
CA ASP A 870 -31.08 -54.17 27.97
C ASP A 870 -32.04 -53.02 27.59
N ALA A 871 -31.53 -51.79 27.63
CA ALA A 871 -32.23 -50.64 27.08
C ALA A 871 -32.05 -50.60 25.56
N ALA A 872 -33.14 -50.40 24.82
CA ALA A 872 -33.16 -50.43 23.35
C ALA A 872 -32.31 -49.32 22.69
N ASP A 873 -31.89 -48.32 23.46
CA ASP A 873 -31.12 -47.15 23.03
C ASP A 873 -29.61 -47.24 23.28
N THR A 874 -29.13 -48.39 23.77
CA THR A 874 -27.73 -48.58 24.14
C THR A 874 -27.01 -49.47 23.11
N LEU A 875 -25.77 -49.12 22.80
CA LEU A 875 -24.87 -49.93 21.98
C LEU A 875 -24.18 -50.97 22.86
N PHE A 876 -24.26 -52.25 22.46
CA PHE A 876 -23.62 -53.35 23.18
C PHE A 876 -22.59 -54.07 22.31
N ASP A 877 -21.57 -54.57 22.97
CA ASP A 877 -20.59 -55.51 22.43
C ASP A 877 -21.28 -56.80 21.91
N PRO A 878 -20.73 -57.47 20.88
CA PRO A 878 -21.21 -58.77 20.45
C PRO A 878 -21.02 -59.84 21.54
N ARG A 879 -22.08 -60.62 21.77
CA ARG A 879 -22.10 -61.70 22.77
C ARG A 879 -22.37 -63.05 22.10
N ALA A 880 -21.74 -64.08 22.63
CA ALA A 880 -21.95 -65.46 22.19
C ALA A 880 -21.67 -66.44 23.34
N ASN A 881 -21.98 -67.71 23.13
CA ASN A 881 -21.66 -68.79 24.05
C ASN A 881 -20.72 -69.81 23.37
N ALA A 882 -19.66 -70.20 24.08
CA ALA A 882 -18.81 -71.33 23.73
C ALA A 882 -19.30 -72.59 24.45
N TYR A 883 -19.73 -73.59 23.70
CA TYR A 883 -20.26 -74.86 24.22
C TYR A 883 -19.25 -75.99 24.01
N PHE A 884 -18.77 -76.56 25.12
CA PHE A 884 -17.93 -77.74 25.14
C PHE A 884 -18.72 -78.94 25.66
N GLY A 885 -18.91 -79.96 24.82
CA GLY A 885 -19.63 -81.19 25.19
C GLY A 885 -20.47 -81.75 24.04
N THR A 886 -20.98 -82.97 24.23
CA THR A 886 -21.94 -83.57 23.30
C THR A 886 -23.30 -82.89 23.43
N TYR A 887 -23.82 -82.31 22.34
CA TYR A 887 -25.19 -81.80 22.26
C TYR A 887 -26.18 -82.91 22.63
N ARG A 888 -26.73 -82.87 23.85
CA ARG A 888 -27.94 -83.61 24.19
C ARG A 888 -29.12 -82.71 23.86
N GLY A 889 -29.90 -83.09 22.86
CA GLY A 889 -31.20 -82.47 22.61
C GLY A 889 -32.04 -82.49 23.89
N HIS A 890 -32.86 -81.45 24.06
CA HIS A 890 -33.75 -81.27 25.20
C HIS A 890 -34.53 -82.57 25.53
N ASP A 891 -34.49 -83.03 26.80
CA ASP A 891 -35.20 -84.23 27.31
C ASP A 891 -36.75 -84.12 27.32
N LYS A 892 -37.36 -83.31 26.45
CA LYS A 892 -38.83 -83.14 26.33
C LYS A 892 -39.34 -83.16 24.88
N ILE A 893 -38.91 -84.14 24.08
CA ILE A 893 -39.66 -84.53 22.88
C ILE A 893 -40.03 -86.01 23.03
N ILE A 894 -41.32 -86.27 23.26
CA ILE A 894 -41.90 -87.63 23.32
C ILE A 894 -42.77 -87.78 22.07
N TYR A 895 -42.35 -88.69 21.17
CA TYR A 895 -42.94 -89.14 19.90
C TYR A 895 -42.49 -88.47 18.58
N TRP A 896 -41.90 -89.31 17.72
CA TRP A 896 -42.00 -89.25 16.26
C TRP A 896 -42.88 -90.44 15.83
N ARG A 897 -43.89 -90.20 15.00
CA ARG A 897 -44.72 -91.25 14.38
C ARG A 897 -44.33 -91.33 12.91
N GLU A 898 -43.71 -92.44 12.51
CA GLU A 898 -43.62 -92.80 11.10
C GLU A 898 -45.03 -93.13 10.57
N VAL A 899 -45.38 -92.54 9.43
CA VAL A 899 -46.49 -93.00 8.60
C VAL A 899 -45.85 -93.63 7.36
N LYS A 900 -46.23 -94.87 7.09
CA LYS A 900 -45.78 -95.69 5.98
C LYS A 900 -46.50 -95.32 4.69
#